data_AF-A0A9R0SSU4-F1
#
_entry.id   AF-A0A9R0SSU4-F1
#
_cell.length_a   1.000
_cell.length_b   1.000
_cell.length_c   1.000
_cell.angle_alpha   90.00
_cell.angle_beta   90.00
_cell.angle_gamma   90.00
#
_symmetry.space_group_name_H-M   'P 1'
#
loop_
_entity.id
_entity.type
_entity.pdbx_description
1 polymer ?
#
loop_
_entity_poly.entity_id
_entity_poly.type
_entity_poly.pdbx_seq_one_letter_code
_entity_poly.pdbx_strand_id
1 'polypeptide(L)'
;MDVETGAMGSLILKLGELLKEEYKLQAGVKEDVQCLKRELTSVYAALRNVSGVPWDQADLHVKIWAGKARDMSYEIEDMVDRFLVRVEGLEPDVGNLQCLMKKMGDWLTKGKIQHKMASETEDIKANEVGAYSTGATMVDPRPLDRKELVGIDDSLNEVTNILSDGDGDVSKQLKMLSIVGFGGVGKTTLAKAVYDKLQAQFDCSAFVPVGQSPDVKKLLNDIIFGINKRMYPGLDERQLIDQLRGLLKNKRYFIVVDDIWSVRTLEMLKCAFVDNNCGSRIITTTRFLQVAGETGEVYSLKPLSRELSVELFNTRLFDGKRKCSYDRPTEAYDKILHKCGGVPLIIITMAGLLVGKPVESWSKVYNGVGINDENSLQTARRMLSLVYLDLPCHLRTCLLYLSIYPEDRMIEKDSLIWKWVAEGFVHKEAEVGLYETGERYFNELISKNMIQPVERSQHDGIIIGCRVHDMVLDMINVIAKEENFVTILNGYEYNNSSYICARRLAVGQRQDALVSTSMHQVRSFHTMCLDEFLPSLSCFQVLRVLALEGDILSEQNSSCLEHLGKLVHLRYLGLGKMVDVFELPKEIGDLKFLQILDLGCDTLEELPQSVCQLSQLKCLRFDGTRARVPDWIGNLTSLQELLLGSVNRPSNFVSEVGKLTELRKLRISGCLWLNSVSSVKAWAGSLVKLQKIKVLDVQRIYFDILSSC
;
A
#
# COMPACT_ATOMS: atom_id res chain seq x y z
N MET A 1 -11.83 -8.24 -8.91
CA MET A 1 -11.11 -9.43 -8.38
C MET A 1 -11.12 -9.33 -6.87
N ASP A 2 -11.39 -10.42 -6.18
CA ASP A 2 -11.46 -10.45 -4.71
C ASP A 2 -10.66 -11.64 -4.17
N VAL A 3 -10.04 -11.52 -2.99
CA VAL A 3 -9.30 -12.61 -2.34
C VAL A 3 -10.15 -13.87 -2.17
N GLU A 4 -11.43 -13.72 -1.84
CA GLU A 4 -12.32 -14.85 -1.56
C GLU A 4 -12.75 -15.61 -2.82
N THR A 5 -12.91 -14.88 -3.93
CA THR A 5 -13.55 -15.40 -5.15
C THR A 5 -12.61 -15.40 -6.35
N GLY A 6 -11.38 -14.96 -6.17
CA GLY A 6 -10.39 -14.83 -7.23
C GLY A 6 -10.84 -13.87 -8.33
N ALA A 7 -10.76 -14.36 -9.57
CA ALA A 7 -11.21 -13.68 -10.78
C ALA A 7 -12.64 -14.02 -11.21
N MET A 8 -13.40 -14.78 -10.42
CA MET A 8 -14.74 -15.21 -10.81
C MET A 8 -15.66 -14.04 -11.19
N GLY A 9 -15.72 -12.99 -10.36
CA GLY A 9 -16.57 -11.83 -10.64
C GLY A 9 -16.21 -11.10 -11.95
N SER A 10 -14.92 -10.82 -12.17
CA SER A 10 -14.46 -10.17 -13.41
C SER A 10 -14.61 -11.07 -14.63
N LEU A 11 -14.36 -12.36 -14.47
CA LEU A 11 -14.48 -13.36 -15.52
C LEU A 11 -15.93 -13.51 -15.99
N ILE A 12 -16.90 -13.57 -15.07
CA ILE A 12 -18.34 -13.64 -15.41
C ILE A 12 -18.78 -12.43 -16.25
N LEU A 13 -18.26 -11.24 -15.94
CA LEU A 13 -18.52 -10.01 -16.70
C LEU A 13 -17.89 -10.09 -18.10
N LYS A 14 -16.60 -10.46 -18.20
CA LYS A 14 -15.89 -10.61 -19.48
C LYS A 14 -16.53 -11.65 -20.40
N LEU A 15 -16.94 -12.78 -19.85
CA LEU A 15 -17.70 -13.79 -20.60
C LEU A 15 -19.05 -13.22 -21.07
N GLY A 16 -19.68 -12.37 -20.28
CA GLY A 16 -20.87 -11.62 -20.69
C GLY A 16 -20.61 -10.66 -21.86
N GLU A 17 -19.45 -10.01 -21.89
CA GLU A 17 -19.05 -9.13 -22.99
C GLU A 17 -18.79 -9.91 -24.29
N LEU A 18 -18.12 -11.06 -24.19
CA LEU A 18 -17.89 -11.96 -25.34
C LEU A 18 -19.19 -12.44 -26.00
N LEU A 19 -20.30 -12.47 -25.26
CA LEU A 19 -21.61 -12.85 -25.80
C LEU A 19 -22.30 -11.74 -26.61
N LYS A 20 -21.76 -10.52 -26.62
CA LYS A 20 -22.29 -9.44 -27.46
C LYS A 20 -22.07 -9.76 -28.94
N GLU A 21 -22.99 -9.31 -29.79
CA GLU A 21 -22.96 -9.59 -31.24
C GLU A 21 -21.70 -9.07 -31.94
N GLU A 22 -21.04 -8.07 -31.35
CA GLU A 22 -19.80 -7.46 -31.85
C GLU A 22 -18.65 -8.48 -32.03
N TYR A 23 -18.62 -9.56 -31.24
CA TYR A 23 -17.57 -10.58 -31.28
C TYR A 23 -17.84 -11.72 -32.28
N LYS A 24 -19.00 -11.73 -32.96
CA LYS A 24 -19.37 -12.69 -34.03
C LYS A 24 -19.05 -14.17 -33.73
N LEU A 25 -19.22 -14.60 -32.47
CA LEU A 25 -18.96 -15.98 -32.07
C LEU A 25 -19.90 -16.96 -32.79
N GLN A 26 -19.37 -18.13 -33.19
CA GLN A 26 -20.18 -19.22 -33.73
C GLN A 26 -21.23 -19.70 -32.71
N ALA A 27 -22.39 -20.18 -33.17
CA ALA A 27 -23.51 -20.54 -32.29
C ALA A 27 -23.12 -21.53 -31.17
N GLY A 28 -22.39 -22.61 -31.48
CA GLY A 28 -21.92 -23.57 -30.47
C GLY A 28 -20.95 -22.96 -29.45
N VAL A 29 -20.12 -22.00 -29.89
CA VAL A 29 -19.19 -21.27 -29.00
C VAL A 29 -19.97 -20.34 -28.07
N LYS A 30 -21.03 -19.67 -28.54
CA LYS A 30 -21.92 -18.87 -27.69
C LYS A 30 -22.58 -19.73 -26.60
N GLU A 31 -23.04 -20.93 -26.94
CA GLU A 31 -23.63 -21.87 -25.98
C GLU A 31 -22.62 -22.31 -24.90
N ASP A 32 -21.38 -22.61 -25.31
CA ASP A 32 -20.29 -22.97 -24.38
C ASP A 32 -19.94 -21.82 -23.43
N VAL A 33 -19.84 -20.57 -23.93
CA VAL A 33 -19.63 -19.38 -23.08
C VAL A 33 -20.77 -19.23 -22.06
N GLN A 34 -22.03 -19.40 -22.49
CA GLN A 34 -23.18 -19.31 -21.60
C GLN A 34 -23.19 -20.41 -20.53
N CYS A 35 -22.80 -21.64 -20.92
CA CYS A 35 -22.65 -22.76 -19.99
C CYS A 35 -21.59 -22.44 -18.92
N LEU A 36 -20.39 -22.05 -19.35
CA LEU A 36 -19.29 -21.67 -18.47
C LEU A 36 -19.70 -20.52 -17.53
N LYS A 37 -20.35 -19.48 -18.04
CA LYS A 37 -20.83 -18.35 -17.24
C LYS A 37 -21.78 -18.80 -16.12
N ARG A 38 -22.72 -19.70 -16.41
CA ARG A 38 -23.66 -20.24 -15.40
C ARG A 38 -22.93 -21.04 -14.31
N GLU A 39 -22.02 -21.92 -14.71
CA GLU A 39 -21.23 -22.74 -13.80
C GLU A 39 -20.34 -21.90 -12.88
N LEU A 40 -19.63 -20.92 -13.44
CA LEU A 40 -18.80 -20.00 -12.64
C LEU A 40 -19.64 -19.16 -11.69
N THR A 41 -20.87 -18.79 -12.07
CA THR A 41 -21.80 -18.08 -11.18
C THR A 41 -22.19 -18.94 -9.97
N SER A 42 -22.37 -20.26 -10.17
CA SER A 42 -22.64 -21.19 -9.07
C SER A 42 -21.43 -21.33 -8.14
N VAL A 43 -20.22 -21.48 -8.69
CA VAL A 43 -18.99 -21.57 -7.88
C VAL A 43 -18.73 -20.26 -7.14
N TYR A 44 -18.97 -19.12 -7.80
CA TYR A 44 -18.87 -17.80 -7.19
C TYR A 44 -19.79 -17.66 -5.97
N ALA A 45 -21.05 -18.12 -6.07
CA ALA A 45 -21.98 -18.10 -4.95
C ALA A 45 -21.51 -19.01 -3.79
N ALA A 46 -21.03 -20.21 -4.09
CA ALA A 46 -20.50 -21.14 -3.08
C ALA A 46 -19.28 -20.58 -2.34
N LEU A 47 -18.33 -19.96 -3.06
CA LEU A 47 -17.15 -19.34 -2.45
C LEU A 47 -17.50 -18.21 -1.47
N ARG A 48 -18.52 -17.40 -1.77
CA ARG A 48 -18.98 -16.32 -0.86
C ARG A 48 -19.62 -16.85 0.41
N ASN A 49 -20.22 -18.04 0.38
CA ASN A 49 -20.80 -18.65 1.57
C ASN A 49 -19.71 -19.22 2.49
N VAL A 50 -18.70 -19.88 1.91
CA VAL A 50 -17.56 -20.45 2.65
C VAL A 50 -16.70 -19.37 3.31
N SER A 51 -16.58 -18.21 2.65
CA SER A 51 -15.67 -17.16 3.08
C SER A 51 -16.11 -16.36 4.32
N GLY A 52 -17.32 -16.62 4.83
CA GLY A 52 -17.82 -16.09 6.10
C GLY A 52 -17.38 -16.88 7.34
N VAL A 53 -16.73 -18.03 7.18
CA VAL A 53 -16.24 -18.86 8.30
C VAL A 53 -14.80 -18.47 8.64
N PRO A 54 -14.47 -18.23 9.93
CA PRO A 54 -13.09 -17.99 10.35
C PRO A 54 -12.14 -19.09 9.87
N TRP A 55 -10.97 -18.69 9.35
CA TRP A 55 -9.99 -19.60 8.74
C TRP A 55 -9.53 -20.71 9.69
N ASP A 56 -9.46 -20.47 10.99
CA ASP A 56 -9.11 -21.47 12.00
C ASP A 56 -10.21 -22.50 12.27
N GLN A 57 -11.44 -22.21 11.85
CA GLN A 57 -12.64 -23.03 12.08
C GLN A 57 -13.14 -23.75 10.81
N ALA A 58 -12.69 -23.32 9.62
CA ALA A 58 -13.07 -23.93 8.36
C ALA A 58 -12.37 -25.27 8.11
N ASP A 59 -13.12 -26.23 7.57
CA ASP A 59 -12.65 -27.57 7.23
C ASP A 59 -11.51 -27.53 6.19
N LEU A 60 -10.53 -28.43 6.34
CA LEU A 60 -9.34 -28.47 5.49
C LEU A 60 -9.68 -28.77 4.02
N HIS A 61 -10.67 -29.64 3.76
CA HIS A 61 -11.09 -29.95 2.39
C HIS A 61 -11.77 -28.75 1.74
N VAL A 62 -12.57 -28.00 2.50
CA VAL A 62 -13.22 -26.77 2.04
C VAL A 62 -12.19 -25.71 1.65
N LYS A 63 -11.14 -25.51 2.46
CA LYS A 63 -10.02 -24.62 2.13
C LYS A 63 -9.29 -25.02 0.85
N ILE A 64 -8.97 -26.31 0.71
CA ILE A 64 -8.28 -26.83 -0.48
C ILE A 64 -9.15 -26.63 -1.73
N TRP A 65 -10.45 -26.89 -1.64
CA TRP A 65 -11.39 -26.66 -2.72
C TRP A 65 -11.47 -25.18 -3.11
N ALA A 66 -11.62 -24.29 -2.12
CA ALA A 66 -11.70 -22.85 -2.35
C ALA A 66 -10.42 -22.30 -3.00
N GLY A 67 -9.25 -22.73 -2.50
CA GLY A 67 -7.94 -22.40 -3.09
C GLY A 67 -7.87 -22.78 -4.56
N LYS A 68 -8.19 -24.05 -4.88
CA LYS A 68 -8.24 -24.52 -6.27
C LYS A 68 -9.20 -23.68 -7.11
N ALA A 69 -10.44 -23.49 -6.64
CA ALA A 69 -11.49 -22.68 -7.29
C ALA A 69 -10.96 -21.31 -7.74
N ARG A 70 -10.25 -20.62 -6.85
CA ARG A 70 -9.62 -19.32 -7.15
C ARG A 70 -8.51 -19.44 -8.18
N ASP A 71 -7.60 -20.41 -8.03
CA ASP A 71 -6.49 -20.59 -8.96
C ASP A 71 -6.95 -20.79 -10.40
N MET A 72 -7.99 -21.60 -10.62
CA MET A 72 -8.50 -21.78 -11.99
C MET A 72 -9.31 -20.59 -12.47
N SER A 73 -9.99 -19.84 -11.60
CA SER A 73 -10.62 -18.58 -12.02
C SER A 73 -9.58 -17.64 -12.65
N TYR A 74 -8.36 -17.61 -12.09
CA TYR A 74 -7.26 -16.84 -12.63
C TYR A 74 -6.76 -17.43 -13.96
N GLU A 75 -6.54 -18.74 -14.06
CA GLU A 75 -6.11 -19.36 -15.31
C GLU A 75 -7.10 -19.13 -16.46
N ILE A 76 -8.40 -19.25 -16.18
CA ILE A 76 -9.45 -19.01 -17.17
C ILE A 76 -9.45 -17.54 -17.58
N GLU A 77 -9.35 -16.61 -16.62
CA GLU A 77 -9.27 -15.19 -16.94
C GLU A 77 -8.02 -14.84 -17.77
N ASP A 78 -6.86 -15.44 -17.48
CA ASP A 78 -5.63 -15.27 -18.28
C ASP A 78 -5.82 -15.77 -19.72
N MET A 79 -6.57 -16.86 -19.90
CA MET A 79 -6.90 -17.39 -21.22
C MET A 79 -7.85 -16.46 -21.98
N VAL A 80 -8.89 -15.96 -21.32
CA VAL A 80 -9.84 -14.99 -21.91
C VAL A 80 -9.12 -13.69 -22.28
N ASP A 81 -8.25 -13.19 -21.42
CA ASP A 81 -7.47 -11.98 -21.70
C ASP A 81 -6.56 -12.19 -22.92
N ARG A 82 -5.89 -13.34 -23.05
CA ARG A 82 -5.08 -13.67 -24.24
C ARG A 82 -5.90 -13.71 -25.53
N PHE A 83 -7.15 -14.17 -25.44
CA PHE A 83 -8.07 -14.13 -26.57
C PHE A 83 -8.43 -12.68 -26.94
N LEU A 84 -8.79 -11.84 -25.95
CA LEU A 84 -9.16 -10.44 -26.18
C LEU A 84 -8.03 -9.62 -26.80
N VAL A 85 -6.77 -9.80 -26.36
CA VAL A 85 -5.59 -9.15 -26.96
C VAL A 85 -5.50 -9.43 -28.47
N ARG A 86 -5.82 -10.66 -28.92
CA ARG A 86 -5.72 -11.04 -30.33
C ARG A 86 -6.82 -10.42 -31.18
N VAL A 87 -8.04 -10.33 -30.64
CA VAL A 87 -9.19 -9.73 -31.36
C VAL A 87 -8.99 -8.24 -31.64
N GLU A 88 -8.27 -7.51 -30.76
CA GLU A 88 -7.88 -6.12 -31.02
C GLU A 88 -6.71 -5.98 -32.04
N GLY A 89 -6.00 -7.08 -32.35
CA GLY A 89 -4.76 -7.08 -33.13
C GLY A 89 -4.81 -7.71 -34.53
N LEU A 90 -5.69 -8.69 -34.82
CA LEU A 90 -5.97 -9.33 -36.13
C LEU A 90 -7.11 -10.37 -35.97
N GLU A 91 -7.69 -10.87 -37.08
CA GLU A 91 -8.92 -11.70 -37.10
C GLU A 91 -9.01 -12.82 -36.03
N PRO A 92 -10.21 -13.07 -35.45
CA PRO A 92 -10.41 -14.00 -34.35
C PRO A 92 -10.14 -15.46 -34.73
N ASP A 93 -9.14 -16.08 -34.11
CA ASP A 93 -8.86 -17.52 -34.22
C ASP A 93 -9.82 -18.33 -33.33
N VAL A 94 -10.99 -18.65 -33.88
CA VAL A 94 -12.11 -19.36 -33.22
C VAL A 94 -11.72 -20.78 -32.76
N GLY A 95 -10.73 -21.42 -33.40
CA GLY A 95 -10.32 -22.81 -33.09
C GLY A 95 -9.66 -22.94 -31.71
N ASN A 96 -8.89 -21.94 -31.30
CA ASN A 96 -8.27 -21.90 -29.97
C ASN A 96 -9.32 -21.69 -28.86
N LEU A 97 -10.37 -20.91 -29.11
CA LEU A 97 -11.45 -20.67 -28.15
C LEU A 97 -12.27 -21.94 -27.85
N GLN A 98 -12.57 -22.75 -28.87
CA GLN A 98 -13.24 -24.05 -28.69
C GLN A 98 -12.38 -25.05 -27.90
N CYS A 99 -11.07 -25.11 -28.17
CA CYS A 99 -10.15 -25.96 -27.41
C CYS A 99 -10.06 -25.52 -25.94
N LEU A 100 -10.04 -24.21 -25.69
CA LEU A 100 -10.12 -23.64 -24.35
C LEU A 100 -11.44 -24.04 -23.67
N MET A 101 -12.57 -23.92 -24.35
CA MET A 101 -13.89 -24.27 -23.81
C MET A 101 -14.03 -25.73 -23.44
N LYS A 102 -13.49 -26.63 -24.27
CA LYS A 102 -13.47 -28.06 -23.97
C LYS A 102 -12.64 -28.37 -22.71
N LYS A 103 -11.44 -27.79 -22.60
CA LYS A 103 -10.61 -27.90 -21.38
C LYS A 103 -11.31 -27.34 -20.15
N MET A 104 -12.07 -26.25 -20.31
CA MET A 104 -12.85 -25.63 -19.23
C MET A 104 -14.02 -26.52 -18.77
N GLY A 105 -14.75 -27.15 -19.70
CA GLY A 105 -15.83 -28.10 -19.40
C GLY A 105 -15.35 -29.37 -18.69
N ASP A 106 -14.25 -29.96 -19.17
CA ASP A 106 -13.61 -31.14 -18.57
C ASP A 106 -13.08 -30.86 -17.15
N TRP A 107 -12.72 -29.60 -16.89
CA TRP A 107 -12.26 -29.18 -15.58
C TRP A 107 -13.43 -28.92 -14.61
N LEU A 108 -14.48 -28.21 -15.04
CA LEU A 108 -15.67 -27.97 -14.22
C LEU A 108 -16.34 -29.27 -13.76
N THR A 109 -16.34 -30.29 -14.62
CA THR A 109 -16.82 -31.63 -14.29
C THR A 109 -15.95 -32.30 -13.22
N LYS A 110 -14.62 -32.14 -13.25
CA LYS A 110 -13.72 -32.59 -12.16
C LYS A 110 -13.88 -31.78 -10.87
N GLY A 111 -14.10 -30.47 -10.96
CA GLY A 111 -14.35 -29.59 -9.81
C GLY A 111 -15.66 -29.92 -9.08
N LYS A 112 -16.71 -30.30 -9.82
CA LYS A 112 -17.97 -30.81 -9.26
C LYS A 112 -17.79 -32.08 -8.44
N ILE A 113 -16.91 -32.99 -8.87
CA ILE A 113 -16.59 -34.22 -8.12
C ILE A 113 -15.95 -33.85 -6.78
N GLN A 114 -15.01 -32.89 -6.77
CA GLN A 114 -14.35 -32.44 -5.53
C GLN A 114 -15.30 -31.67 -4.60
N HIS A 115 -16.20 -30.82 -5.14
CA HIS A 115 -17.23 -30.15 -4.34
C HIS A 115 -18.22 -31.14 -3.74
N LYS A 116 -18.68 -32.14 -4.50
CA LYS A 116 -19.63 -33.14 -4.00
C LYS A 116 -19.05 -33.94 -2.83
N MET A 117 -17.76 -34.25 -2.89
CA MET A 117 -17.03 -34.87 -1.79
C MET A 117 -16.84 -33.96 -0.57
N ALA A 118 -16.76 -32.64 -0.76
CA ALA A 118 -16.67 -31.66 0.34
C ALA A 118 -18.05 -31.38 0.99
N SER A 119 -19.11 -31.30 0.18
CA SER A 119 -20.49 -31.07 0.66
C SER A 119 -21.08 -32.26 1.41
N GLU A 120 -20.60 -33.48 1.16
CA GLU A 120 -20.99 -34.68 1.94
C GLU A 120 -20.44 -34.66 3.38
N THR A 121 -19.53 -33.74 3.69
CA THR A 121 -18.96 -33.53 5.04
C THR A 121 -19.64 -32.40 5.84
N GLU A 122 -20.54 -31.62 5.24
CA GLU A 122 -21.06 -30.35 5.78
C GLU A 122 -22.57 -30.35 6.10
N ASP A 123 -23.19 -31.49 6.37
CA ASP A 123 -24.60 -31.55 6.83
C ASP A 123 -24.79 -31.08 8.30
N ILE A 124 -23.85 -30.32 8.88
CA ILE A 124 -24.00 -29.76 10.23
C ILE A 124 -23.70 -28.25 10.25
N LYS A 125 -24.81 -27.48 10.25
CA LYS A 125 -25.01 -26.09 10.70
C LYS A 125 -24.59 -24.95 9.75
N ALA A 126 -25.45 -24.68 8.77
CA ALA A 126 -25.68 -23.31 8.30
C ALA A 126 -26.85 -22.70 9.10
N ASN A 127 -26.57 -21.70 9.94
CA ASN A 127 -27.59 -20.76 10.41
C ASN A 127 -27.29 -19.40 9.78
N GLU A 128 -28.33 -18.85 9.16
CA GLU A 128 -28.35 -17.65 8.32
C GLU A 128 -27.60 -16.44 8.93
N VAL A 129 -26.70 -15.86 8.14
CA VAL A 129 -26.22 -14.49 8.33
C VAL A 129 -26.81 -13.63 7.23
N GLY A 130 -27.86 -12.88 7.59
CA GLY A 130 -28.52 -11.93 6.70
C GLY A 130 -27.59 -10.80 6.25
N ALA A 131 -27.55 -10.58 4.94
CA ALA A 131 -26.92 -9.43 4.33
C ALA A 131 -27.71 -8.17 4.67
N TYR A 132 -27.15 -7.31 5.52
CA TYR A 132 -27.66 -5.95 5.69
C TYR A 132 -26.88 -5.02 4.76
N SER A 133 -27.59 -4.31 3.88
CA SER A 133 -27.02 -3.17 3.15
C SER A 133 -26.79 -2.03 4.14
N THR A 134 -25.54 -1.75 4.47
CA THR A 134 -25.19 -0.54 5.20
C THR A 134 -25.28 0.66 4.26
N GLY A 135 -26.27 1.53 4.48
CA GLY A 135 -26.30 2.85 3.88
C GLY A 135 -25.03 3.60 4.28
N ALA A 136 -24.31 4.09 3.27
CA ALA A 136 -23.08 4.85 3.44
C ALA A 136 -23.41 6.18 4.14
N THR A 137 -23.29 6.20 5.46
CA THR A 137 -23.14 7.48 6.17
C THR A 137 -21.68 7.86 5.97
N MET A 138 -21.44 8.87 5.13
CA MET A 138 -20.10 9.36 4.83
C MET A 138 -19.52 9.96 6.11
N VAL A 139 -18.74 9.15 6.85
CA VAL A 139 -17.98 9.60 8.00
C VAL A 139 -16.84 10.47 7.48
N ASP A 140 -16.65 11.62 8.10
CA ASP A 140 -15.59 12.56 7.77
C ASP A 140 -14.23 11.85 7.85
N PRO A 141 -13.48 11.73 6.73
CA PRO A 141 -12.22 10.99 6.68
C PRO A 141 -11.06 11.73 7.38
N ARG A 142 -11.31 12.92 7.95
CA ARG A 142 -10.32 13.61 8.75
C ARG A 142 -9.93 12.73 9.95
N PRO A 143 -8.62 12.57 10.26
CA PRO A 143 -8.20 11.85 11.44
C PRO A 143 -8.85 12.47 12.69
N LEU A 144 -9.00 11.68 13.77
CA LEU A 144 -9.13 12.28 15.09
C LEU A 144 -8.02 13.32 15.19
N ASP A 145 -8.41 14.58 15.37
CA ASP A 145 -7.49 15.68 15.55
C ASP A 145 -6.44 15.24 16.59
N ARG A 146 -5.14 15.48 16.36
CA ARG A 146 -4.02 15.05 17.24
C ARG A 146 -4.14 15.59 18.69
N LYS A 147 -5.22 16.29 19.01
CA LYS A 147 -5.55 16.91 20.29
C LYS A 147 -6.26 16.00 21.28
N GLU A 148 -6.64 14.76 20.91
CA GLU A 148 -7.28 13.82 21.84
C GLU A 148 -6.41 12.58 22.12
N LEU A 149 -5.15 12.82 22.50
CA LEU A 149 -4.31 11.76 23.07
C LEU A 149 -4.77 11.46 24.50
N VAL A 150 -5.54 10.38 24.67
CA VAL A 150 -6.08 9.97 25.97
C VAL A 150 -5.00 9.28 26.81
N GLY A 151 -4.79 9.75 28.04
CA GLY A 151 -4.00 9.05 29.06
C GLY A 151 -2.49 9.08 28.87
N ILE A 152 -1.96 10.02 28.07
CA ILE A 152 -0.52 10.13 27.81
C ILE A 152 0.18 11.10 28.77
N ASP A 153 -0.56 12.01 29.42
CA ASP A 153 0.02 13.10 30.22
C ASP A 153 0.93 12.62 31.35
N ASP A 154 0.52 11.59 32.10
CA ASP A 154 1.31 11.04 33.20
C ASP A 154 2.62 10.44 32.69
N SER A 155 2.55 9.55 31.70
CA SER A 155 3.74 8.95 31.07
C SER A 155 4.65 9.99 30.41
N LEU A 156 4.07 11.02 29.78
CA LEU A 156 4.81 12.13 29.19
C LEU A 156 5.58 12.90 30.25
N ASN A 157 4.97 13.18 31.40
CA ASN A 157 5.61 13.88 32.50
C ASN A 157 6.70 13.03 33.15
N GLU A 158 6.45 11.73 33.39
CA GLU A 158 7.45 10.80 33.91
C GLU A 158 8.68 10.72 32.99
N VAL A 159 8.49 10.49 31.69
CA VAL A 159 9.60 10.44 30.71
C VAL A 159 10.32 11.78 30.61
N THR A 160 9.59 12.90 30.64
CA THR A 160 10.21 14.23 30.63
C THR A 160 11.08 14.44 31.87
N ASN A 161 10.63 13.98 33.04
CA ASN A 161 11.38 14.09 34.29
C ASN A 161 12.64 13.23 34.28
N ILE A 162 12.56 12.00 33.76
CA ILE A 162 13.72 11.12 33.58
C ILE A 162 14.78 11.80 32.68
N LEU A 163 14.34 12.42 31.59
CA LEU A 163 15.22 13.14 30.66
C LEU A 163 15.70 14.50 31.17
N SER A 164 15.20 15.00 32.29
CA SER A 164 15.64 16.28 32.84
C SER A 164 17.07 16.17 33.43
N ASP A 165 17.81 17.27 33.36
CA ASP A 165 19.00 17.46 34.19
C ASP A 165 18.44 17.71 35.60
N GLY A 166 18.41 16.68 36.47
CA GLY A 166 17.82 16.82 37.81
C GLY A 166 18.45 17.98 38.60
N ASP A 167 17.83 18.37 39.72
CA ASP A 167 18.14 19.58 40.52
C ASP A 167 19.56 19.63 41.17
N GLY A 168 20.49 18.80 40.71
CA GLY A 168 21.90 18.78 41.11
C GLY A 168 22.86 18.11 40.13
N ASP A 169 22.43 17.74 38.92
CA ASP A 169 23.29 17.08 37.93
C ASP A 169 24.08 18.12 37.13
N VAL A 170 25.26 18.51 37.64
CA VAL A 170 26.19 19.43 36.97
C VAL A 170 26.83 18.77 35.74
N SER A 171 26.77 17.44 35.66
CA SER A 171 27.32 16.67 34.56
C SER A 171 26.32 16.71 33.40
N LYS A 172 26.57 17.57 32.42
CA LYS A 172 25.80 17.66 31.17
C LYS A 172 25.97 16.41 30.29
N GLN A 173 26.02 15.22 30.87
CA GLN A 173 26.29 13.96 30.20
C GLN A 173 25.15 13.57 29.26
N LEU A 174 25.49 12.71 28.30
CA LEU A 174 24.52 12.08 27.43
C LEU A 174 23.61 11.13 28.23
N LYS A 175 22.29 11.35 28.18
CA LYS A 175 21.31 10.40 28.73
C LYS A 175 20.59 9.66 27.60
N MET A 176 20.44 8.36 27.76
CA MET A 176 19.79 7.48 26.81
C MET A 176 18.73 6.64 27.50
N LEU A 177 17.48 6.78 27.05
CA LEU A 177 16.30 6.13 27.63
C LEU A 177 15.65 5.20 26.60
N SER A 178 15.42 3.94 26.96
CA SER A 178 14.56 3.04 26.18
C SER A 178 13.14 3.01 26.68
N ILE A 179 12.17 3.29 25.81
CA ILE A 179 10.76 3.00 26.04
C ILE A 179 10.46 1.59 25.54
N VAL A 180 10.13 0.69 26.46
CA VAL A 180 9.84 -0.72 26.17
C VAL A 180 8.37 -1.05 26.39
N GLY A 181 7.81 -1.92 25.55
CA GLY A 181 6.41 -2.35 25.64
C GLY A 181 5.99 -3.16 24.41
N PHE A 182 4.93 -3.95 24.54
CA PHE A 182 4.44 -4.80 23.43
C PHE A 182 3.84 -3.95 22.27
N GLY A 183 3.52 -4.59 21.15
CA GLY A 183 3.01 -3.91 19.95
C GLY A 183 1.70 -3.16 20.20
N GLY A 184 1.50 -2.00 19.56
CA GLY A 184 0.24 -1.25 19.63
C GLY A 184 -0.06 -0.53 20.95
N VAL A 185 0.81 -0.62 21.97
CA VAL A 185 0.64 0.02 23.28
C VAL A 185 0.84 1.54 23.27
N GLY A 186 1.41 2.11 22.20
CA GLY A 186 1.60 3.56 22.04
C GLY A 186 3.02 4.09 22.30
N LYS A 187 4.06 3.25 22.22
CA LYS A 187 5.46 3.67 22.43
C LYS A 187 5.89 4.82 21.51
N THR A 188 5.70 4.65 20.20
CA THR A 188 5.98 5.68 19.18
C THR A 188 5.20 6.95 19.46
N THR A 189 3.93 6.84 19.89
CA THR A 189 3.08 7.97 20.25
C THR A 189 3.65 8.75 21.45
N LEU A 190 4.06 8.05 22.50
CA LEU A 190 4.70 8.66 23.67
C LEU A 190 6.05 9.31 23.31
N ALA A 191 6.92 8.59 22.58
CA ALA A 191 8.21 9.11 22.13
C ALA A 191 8.05 10.36 21.26
N LYS A 192 7.04 10.37 20.38
CA LYS A 192 6.71 11.52 19.53
C LYS A 192 6.18 12.70 20.34
N ALA A 193 5.32 12.47 21.33
CA ALA A 193 4.83 13.52 22.23
C ALA A 193 5.98 14.17 23.03
N VAL A 194 6.92 13.35 23.54
CA VAL A 194 8.13 13.84 24.22
C VAL A 194 9.02 14.62 23.23
N TYR A 195 9.21 14.09 22.02
CA TYR A 195 9.97 14.75 20.96
C TYR A 195 9.43 16.13 20.63
N ASP A 196 8.13 16.22 20.35
CA ASP A 196 7.48 17.47 19.96
C ASP A 196 7.52 18.50 21.11
N LYS A 197 7.45 18.05 22.39
CA LYS A 197 7.57 18.91 23.59
C LYS A 197 8.98 19.45 23.82
N LEU A 198 10.02 18.63 23.60
CA LEU A 198 11.39 18.97 24.01
C LEU A 198 12.31 19.44 22.88
N GLN A 199 12.04 19.10 21.61
CA GLN A 199 12.96 19.34 20.48
C GLN A 199 13.47 20.79 20.35
N ALA A 200 12.65 21.79 20.70
CA ALA A 200 13.02 23.20 20.59
C ALA A 200 14.10 23.64 21.59
N GLN A 201 14.40 22.82 22.59
CA GLN A 201 15.41 23.08 23.62
C GLN A 201 16.83 22.58 23.23
N PHE A 202 16.96 22.02 22.03
CA PHE A 202 18.18 21.38 21.52
C PHE A 202 18.64 22.05 20.22
N ASP A 203 19.96 22.10 19.99
CA ASP A 203 20.57 22.72 18.81
C ASP A 203 20.24 21.97 17.52
N CYS A 204 20.03 20.66 17.64
CA CYS A 204 19.53 19.82 16.58
C CYS A 204 18.75 18.64 17.12
N SER A 205 17.84 18.13 16.30
CA SER A 205 17.04 16.98 16.67
C SER A 205 16.69 16.14 15.45
N ALA A 206 16.42 14.85 15.68
CA ALA A 206 15.95 13.94 14.66
C ALA A 206 14.99 12.91 15.26
N PHE A 207 14.00 12.51 14.48
CA PHE A 207 13.11 11.39 14.78
C PHE A 207 13.21 10.42 13.62
N VAL A 208 13.71 9.21 13.86
CA VAL A 208 14.05 8.26 12.80
C VAL A 208 13.48 6.87 13.11
N PRO A 209 12.57 6.34 12.27
CA PRO A 209 12.11 4.95 12.38
C PRO A 209 13.15 3.96 11.84
N VAL A 210 13.23 2.77 12.45
CA VAL A 210 14.20 1.72 12.11
C VAL A 210 13.54 0.53 11.41
N GLY A 211 12.46 -0.01 11.97
CA GLY A 211 11.79 -1.24 11.50
C GLY A 211 12.59 -2.52 11.76
N GLN A 212 12.02 -3.68 11.39
CA GLN A 212 12.60 -5.00 11.69
C GLN A 212 13.96 -5.31 11.02
N SER A 213 14.16 -4.85 9.77
CA SER A 213 15.35 -5.16 8.97
C SER A 213 16.04 -3.87 8.50
N PRO A 214 16.76 -3.17 9.40
CA PRO A 214 17.35 -1.89 9.04
C PRO A 214 18.59 -2.04 8.15
N ASP A 215 18.60 -1.28 7.06
CA ASP A 215 19.85 -0.90 6.40
C ASP A 215 20.53 0.18 7.25
N VAL A 216 21.65 -0.18 7.87
CA VAL A 216 22.39 0.71 8.77
C VAL A 216 22.89 1.96 8.04
N LYS A 217 23.31 1.84 6.78
CA LYS A 217 23.77 2.96 5.96
C LYS A 217 22.63 3.95 5.70
N LYS A 218 21.44 3.44 5.40
CA LYS A 218 20.24 4.28 5.24
C LYS A 218 19.87 4.94 6.56
N LEU A 219 19.84 4.17 7.66
CA LEU A 219 19.50 4.67 8.98
C LEU A 219 20.41 5.81 9.45
N LEU A 220 21.73 5.67 9.26
CA LEU A 220 22.70 6.73 9.56
C LEU A 220 22.46 7.98 8.69
N ASN A 221 22.19 7.80 7.40
CA ASN A 221 21.82 8.90 6.50
C ASN A 221 20.54 9.61 6.94
N ASP A 222 19.52 8.86 7.38
CA ASP A 222 18.25 9.43 7.85
C ASP A 222 18.43 10.26 9.12
N ILE A 223 19.30 9.82 10.04
CA ILE A 223 19.68 10.62 11.22
C ILE A 223 20.41 11.91 10.81
N ILE A 224 21.41 11.79 9.94
CA ILE A 224 22.17 12.95 9.43
C ILE A 224 21.22 13.94 8.75
N PHE A 225 20.36 13.45 7.85
CA PHE A 225 19.37 14.25 7.15
C PHE A 225 18.39 14.91 8.13
N GLY A 226 17.96 14.21 9.17
CA GLY A 226 17.16 14.77 10.26
C GLY A 226 17.79 16.03 10.85
N ILE A 227 19.09 15.96 11.16
CA ILE A 227 19.89 16.98 11.85
C ILE A 227 20.30 18.14 10.94
N ASN A 228 20.76 17.88 9.72
CA ASN A 228 21.41 18.88 8.86
C ASN A 228 20.79 19.05 7.46
N LYS A 229 19.73 18.28 7.14
CA LYS A 229 19.03 18.29 5.85
C LYS A 229 19.93 17.99 4.64
N ARG A 230 21.02 17.23 4.84
CA ARG A 230 21.94 16.75 3.78
C ARG A 230 21.96 15.23 3.77
N MET A 231 22.24 14.66 2.59
CA MET A 231 22.31 13.22 2.37
C MET A 231 23.67 12.88 1.77
N TYR A 232 24.24 11.73 2.17
CA TYR A 232 25.56 11.28 1.74
C TYR A 232 25.49 9.83 1.22
N PRO A 233 24.79 9.58 0.10
CA PRO A 233 24.53 8.22 -0.40
C PRO A 233 25.79 7.46 -0.82
N GLY A 234 26.88 8.17 -1.15
CA GLY A 234 28.15 7.57 -1.57
C GLY A 234 29.08 7.11 -0.43
N LEU A 235 28.79 7.45 0.83
CA LEU A 235 29.65 7.11 1.96
C LEU A 235 29.39 5.68 2.47
N ASP A 236 30.43 5.02 2.97
CA ASP A 236 30.28 3.78 3.72
C ASP A 236 29.79 4.03 5.16
N GLU A 237 29.45 2.96 5.88
CA GLU A 237 28.94 3.06 7.26
C GLU A 237 29.91 3.78 8.21
N ARG A 238 31.22 3.54 8.08
CA ARG A 238 32.23 4.15 8.96
C ARG A 238 32.36 5.64 8.69
N GLN A 239 32.38 6.03 7.42
CA GLN A 239 32.41 7.42 7.00
C GLN A 239 31.16 8.17 7.45
N LEU A 240 29.98 7.53 7.40
CA LEU A 240 28.74 8.12 7.91
C LEU A 240 28.77 8.28 9.43
N ILE A 241 29.29 7.29 10.16
CA ILE A 241 29.52 7.39 11.61
C ILE A 241 30.43 8.59 11.91
N ASP A 242 31.56 8.73 11.22
CA ASP A 242 32.49 9.83 11.44
C ASP A 242 31.86 11.19 11.13
N GLN A 243 31.05 11.28 10.06
CA GLN A 243 30.31 12.50 9.75
C GLN A 243 29.27 12.84 10.82
N LEU A 244 28.48 11.86 11.27
CA LEU A 244 27.51 12.10 12.33
C LEU A 244 28.20 12.54 13.63
N ARG A 245 29.29 11.87 14.03
CA ARG A 245 30.09 12.27 15.19
C ARG A 245 30.62 13.71 15.05
N GLY A 246 31.09 14.09 13.87
CA GLY A 246 31.53 15.46 13.57
C GLY A 246 30.43 16.50 13.74
N LEU A 247 29.22 16.20 13.27
CA LEU A 247 28.04 17.08 13.40
C LEU A 247 27.57 17.24 14.84
N LEU A 248 27.69 16.18 15.65
CA LEU A 248 27.24 16.15 17.04
C LEU A 248 28.28 16.71 18.03
N LYS A 249 29.56 16.79 17.65
CA LYS A 249 30.69 17.05 18.56
C LYS A 249 30.50 18.24 19.52
N ASN A 250 29.91 19.35 19.07
CA ASN A 250 29.76 20.58 19.85
C ASN A 250 28.31 21.06 19.93
N LYS A 251 27.34 20.14 19.89
CA LYS A 251 25.91 20.46 19.88
C LYS A 251 25.15 19.70 20.95
N ARG A 252 24.18 20.36 21.59
CA ARG A 252 23.18 19.70 22.40
C ARG A 252 22.13 19.09 21.46
N TYR A 253 22.10 17.76 21.34
CA TYR A 253 21.25 17.06 20.37
C TYR A 253 20.17 16.23 21.04
N PHE A 254 19.02 16.09 20.37
CA PHE A 254 17.94 15.20 20.78
C PHE A 254 17.51 14.26 19.65
N ILE A 255 17.84 12.98 19.78
CA ILE A 255 17.58 11.98 18.74
C ILE A 255 16.61 10.93 19.27
N VAL A 256 15.54 10.68 18.54
CA VAL A 256 14.63 9.55 18.77
C VAL A 256 14.85 8.52 17.69
N VAL A 257 15.15 7.30 18.09
CA VAL A 257 15.29 6.14 17.22
C VAL A 257 14.16 5.17 17.53
N ASP A 258 13.21 5.06 16.61
CA ASP A 258 11.94 4.37 16.83
C ASP A 258 11.96 2.93 16.29
N ASP A 259 11.40 2.00 17.08
CA ASP A 259 11.21 0.57 16.84
C ASP A 259 12.50 -0.21 16.51
N ILE A 260 13.41 -0.31 17.49
CA ILE A 260 14.64 -1.11 17.36
C ILE A 260 14.38 -2.58 17.69
N TRP A 261 14.75 -3.47 16.76
CA TRP A 261 14.52 -4.92 16.90
C TRP A 261 15.71 -5.74 17.41
N SER A 262 16.94 -5.24 17.25
CA SER A 262 18.15 -6.01 17.60
C SER A 262 19.15 -5.22 18.44
N VAL A 263 19.82 -5.92 19.36
CA VAL A 263 20.93 -5.37 20.18
C VAL A 263 22.06 -4.87 19.28
N ARG A 264 22.38 -5.63 18.21
CA ARG A 264 23.43 -5.27 17.25
C ARG A 264 23.18 -3.90 16.59
N THR A 265 21.95 -3.63 16.15
CA THR A 265 21.60 -2.32 15.56
C THR A 265 21.84 -1.19 16.55
N LEU A 266 21.44 -1.40 17.81
CA LEU A 266 21.61 -0.42 18.88
C LEU A 266 23.10 -0.16 19.19
N GLU A 267 23.92 -1.21 19.27
CA GLU A 267 25.37 -1.11 19.47
C GLU A 267 26.04 -0.31 18.34
N MET A 268 25.66 -0.58 17.09
CA MET A 268 26.17 0.16 15.93
C MET A 268 25.81 1.65 16.00
N LEU A 269 24.58 1.99 16.40
CA LEU A 269 24.16 3.38 16.56
C LEU A 269 24.90 4.09 17.71
N LYS A 270 25.14 3.40 18.83
CA LYS A 270 25.91 3.95 19.95
C LYS A 270 27.31 4.39 19.52
N CYS A 271 27.94 3.70 18.55
CA CYS A 271 29.22 4.12 18.00
C CYS A 271 29.16 5.50 17.31
N ALA A 272 28.00 5.93 16.83
CA ALA A 272 27.81 7.21 16.15
C ALA A 272 27.44 8.36 17.11
N PHE A 273 26.91 8.05 18.28
CA PHE A 273 26.56 9.06 19.28
C PHE A 273 27.78 9.49 20.09
N VAL A 274 27.86 10.79 20.39
CA VAL A 274 29.01 11.41 21.07
C VAL A 274 28.54 11.98 22.40
N ASP A 275 29.11 11.49 23.50
CA ASP A 275 29.03 12.22 24.76
C ASP A 275 29.99 13.42 24.69
N ASN A 276 29.40 14.60 24.54
CA ASN A 276 30.09 15.87 24.40
C ASN A 276 29.88 16.78 25.60
N ASN A 277 29.30 16.25 26.70
CA ASN A 277 28.93 17.02 27.88
C ASN A 277 28.08 18.27 27.55
N CYS A 278 27.24 18.22 26.52
CA CYS A 278 26.33 19.32 26.14
C CYS A 278 24.88 19.10 26.61
N GLY A 279 24.59 18.04 27.36
CA GLY A 279 23.26 17.74 27.90
C GLY A 279 22.36 17.13 26.83
N SER A 280 22.94 16.30 25.95
CA SER A 280 22.24 15.64 24.85
C SER A 280 21.36 14.48 25.34
N ARG A 281 20.34 14.14 24.56
CA ARG A 281 19.34 13.12 24.89
C ARG A 281 19.08 12.18 23.74
N ILE A 282 18.89 10.91 24.06
CA ILE A 282 18.48 9.89 23.09
C ILE A 282 17.30 9.12 23.67
N ILE A 283 16.24 8.96 22.88
CA ILE A 283 15.16 8.00 23.17
C ILE A 283 15.22 6.89 22.15
N THR A 284 15.16 5.66 22.62
CA THR A 284 14.94 4.48 21.79
C THR A 284 13.59 3.87 22.12
N THR A 285 12.86 3.36 21.14
CA THR A 285 11.67 2.53 21.42
C THR A 285 11.91 1.10 20.96
N THR A 286 11.42 0.12 21.72
CA THR A 286 11.58 -1.30 21.36
C THR A 286 10.50 -2.17 21.99
N ARG A 287 10.29 -3.36 21.42
CA ARG A 287 9.43 -4.41 21.99
C ARG A 287 10.22 -5.38 22.87
N PHE A 288 11.54 -5.36 22.76
CA PHE A 288 12.40 -6.38 23.34
C PHE A 288 13.10 -5.84 24.57
N LEU A 289 12.82 -6.43 25.73
CA LEU A 289 13.46 -6.04 26.99
C LEU A 289 14.99 -6.16 26.93
N GLN A 290 15.50 -7.15 26.18
CA GLN A 290 16.94 -7.32 25.95
C GLN A 290 17.56 -6.11 25.23
N VAL A 291 16.89 -5.56 24.22
CA VAL A 291 17.36 -4.35 23.52
C VAL A 291 17.29 -3.14 24.45
N ALA A 292 16.22 -3.02 25.23
CA ALA A 292 16.07 -1.92 26.19
C ALA A 292 17.14 -1.96 27.30
N GLY A 293 17.50 -3.15 27.79
CA GLY A 293 18.50 -3.33 28.85
C GLY A 293 19.90 -2.87 28.48
N GLU A 294 20.19 -2.70 27.19
CA GLU A 294 21.44 -2.13 26.71
C GLU A 294 21.50 -0.62 26.91
N THR A 295 20.38 0.04 27.18
CA THR A 295 20.38 1.48 27.50
C THR A 295 20.50 1.71 29.00
N GLY A 296 21.03 2.87 29.40
CA GLY A 296 21.24 3.19 30.82
C GLY A 296 19.93 3.25 31.61
N GLU A 297 18.86 3.76 30.99
CA GLU A 297 17.54 3.88 31.62
C GLU A 297 16.46 3.20 30.79
N VAL A 298 15.51 2.55 31.46
CA VAL A 298 14.41 1.81 30.81
C VAL A 298 13.06 2.24 31.39
N TYR A 299 12.15 2.68 30.52
CA TYR A 299 10.77 2.99 30.83
C TYR A 299 9.83 1.94 30.24
N SER A 300 9.14 1.19 31.10
CA SER A 300 8.18 0.17 30.67
C SER A 300 6.78 0.76 30.53
N LEU A 301 6.32 0.91 29.28
CA LEU A 301 5.00 1.44 28.97
C LEU A 301 3.94 0.35 29.15
N LYS A 302 2.98 0.62 30.04
CA LYS A 302 1.89 -0.30 30.39
C LYS A 302 0.65 -0.08 29.50
N PRO A 303 -0.22 -1.08 29.34
CA PRO A 303 -1.55 -0.87 28.77
C PRO A 303 -2.34 0.19 29.53
N LEU A 304 -3.33 0.79 28.85
CA LEU A 304 -4.23 1.77 29.45
C LEU A 304 -5.03 1.17 30.61
N SER A 305 -5.32 2.01 31.62
CA SER A 305 -6.25 1.65 32.68
C SER A 305 -7.65 1.42 32.10
N ARG A 306 -8.55 0.83 32.89
CA ARG A 306 -9.94 0.62 32.46
C ARG A 306 -10.62 1.96 32.18
N GLU A 307 -10.40 2.99 33.00
CA GLU A 307 -11.01 4.31 32.78
C GLU A 307 -10.55 4.93 31.46
N LEU A 308 -9.23 4.93 31.21
CA LEU A 308 -8.65 5.48 29.98
C LEU A 308 -9.04 4.68 28.74
N SER A 309 -9.20 3.36 28.88
CA SER A 309 -9.69 2.50 27.80
C SER A 309 -11.14 2.82 27.42
N VAL A 310 -12.00 3.05 28.42
CA VAL A 310 -13.39 3.47 28.23
C VAL A 310 -13.45 4.84 27.56
N GLU A 311 -12.61 5.77 28.00
CA GLU A 311 -12.52 7.11 27.42
C GLU A 311 -12.11 7.03 25.94
N LEU A 312 -10.99 6.38 25.63
CA LEU A 312 -10.48 6.24 24.25
C LEU A 312 -11.51 5.56 23.33
N PHE A 313 -12.17 4.51 23.81
CA PHE A 313 -13.19 3.78 23.06
C PHE A 313 -14.40 4.67 22.71
N ASN A 314 -14.90 5.43 23.69
CA ASN A 314 -16.04 6.33 23.50
C ASN A 314 -15.69 7.52 22.60
N THR A 315 -14.51 8.10 22.77
CA THR A 315 -14.03 9.18 21.91
C THR A 315 -14.06 8.75 20.45
N ARG A 316 -13.61 7.52 20.16
CA ARG A 316 -13.63 6.98 18.80
C ARG A 316 -15.02 6.58 18.30
N LEU A 317 -15.88 6.03 19.16
CA LEU A 317 -17.24 5.61 18.78
C LEU A 317 -18.17 6.79 18.47
N PHE A 318 -18.03 7.90 19.19
CA PHE A 318 -18.97 9.02 19.17
C PHE A 318 -18.37 10.32 18.60
N ASP A 319 -17.18 10.26 18.01
CA ASP A 319 -16.52 11.38 17.32
C ASP A 319 -16.43 12.65 18.19
N GLY A 320 -16.05 12.48 19.46
CA GLY A 320 -15.91 13.57 20.45
C GLY A 320 -17.22 14.28 20.85
N LYS A 321 -18.38 13.94 20.26
CA LYS A 321 -19.67 14.56 20.59
C LYS A 321 -20.33 13.84 21.76
N ARG A 322 -20.24 14.47 22.94
CA ARG A 322 -20.98 14.22 24.21
C ARG A 322 -21.46 12.78 24.48
N LYS A 323 -20.93 12.22 25.58
CA LYS A 323 -21.46 11.11 26.41
C LYS A 323 -22.90 10.72 26.05
N CYS A 324 -23.06 9.55 25.44
CA CYS A 324 -24.36 8.92 25.29
C CYS A 324 -25.01 8.73 26.66
N SER A 325 -26.20 9.30 26.81
CA SER A 325 -27.15 9.02 27.90
C SER A 325 -27.92 7.72 27.62
N TYR A 326 -27.22 6.63 27.28
CA TYR A 326 -27.86 5.31 27.22
C TYR A 326 -27.59 4.55 28.51
N ASP A 327 -28.69 4.15 29.14
CA ASP A 327 -28.73 3.36 30.35
C ASP A 327 -27.90 2.08 30.22
N ARG A 328 -26.83 2.05 31.03
CA ARG A 328 -25.97 0.91 31.39
C ARG A 328 -25.21 0.25 30.21
N PRO A 329 -23.86 0.19 30.24
CA PRO A 329 -23.10 -0.58 29.24
C PRO A 329 -23.62 -2.02 29.21
N THR A 330 -24.01 -2.50 28.03
CA THR A 330 -24.41 -3.89 27.84
C THR A 330 -23.24 -4.81 28.22
N GLU A 331 -23.52 -6.04 28.65
CA GLU A 331 -22.47 -7.04 28.96
C GLU A 331 -21.46 -7.20 27.80
N ALA A 332 -21.93 -6.97 26.57
CA ALA A 332 -21.12 -6.88 25.36
C ALA A 332 -20.02 -5.80 25.42
N TYR A 333 -20.37 -4.60 25.86
CA TYR A 333 -19.46 -3.46 25.97
C TYR A 333 -18.29 -3.78 26.90
N ASP A 334 -18.58 -4.28 28.10
CA ASP A 334 -17.56 -4.63 29.09
C ASP A 334 -16.69 -5.81 28.61
N LYS A 335 -17.29 -6.81 27.96
CA LYS A 335 -16.54 -7.94 27.38
C LYS A 335 -15.58 -7.51 26.28
N ILE A 336 -15.99 -6.58 25.41
CA ILE A 336 -15.12 -6.07 24.34
C ILE A 336 -13.91 -5.37 24.95
N LEU A 337 -14.13 -4.41 25.86
CA LEU A 337 -13.03 -3.67 26.49
C LEU A 337 -12.10 -4.57 27.29
N HIS A 338 -12.65 -5.56 27.99
CA HIS A 338 -11.85 -6.58 28.68
C HIS A 338 -10.95 -7.35 27.69
N LYS A 339 -11.50 -7.78 26.54
CA LYS A 339 -10.72 -8.48 25.49
C LYS A 339 -9.68 -7.58 24.81
N CYS A 340 -9.91 -6.27 24.76
CA CYS A 340 -8.91 -5.32 24.24
C CYS A 340 -7.67 -5.19 25.15
N GLY A 341 -7.74 -5.61 26.41
CA GLY A 341 -6.59 -5.67 27.32
C GLY A 341 -5.87 -4.34 27.55
N GLY A 342 -6.57 -3.20 27.37
CA GLY A 342 -5.98 -1.87 27.49
C GLY A 342 -5.05 -1.46 26.34
N VAL A 343 -5.04 -2.20 25.22
CA VAL A 343 -4.17 -1.92 24.06
C VAL A 343 -4.83 -0.85 23.16
N PRO A 344 -4.27 0.38 23.05
CA PRO A 344 -4.88 1.47 22.29
C PRO A 344 -5.25 1.10 20.86
N LEU A 345 -4.35 0.45 20.12
CA LEU A 345 -4.63 0.01 18.74
C LEU A 345 -5.87 -0.88 18.65
N ILE A 346 -6.00 -1.87 19.53
CA ILE A 346 -7.15 -2.79 19.51
C ILE A 346 -8.42 -2.06 19.92
N ILE A 347 -8.35 -1.15 20.89
CA ILE A 347 -9.48 -0.33 21.33
C ILE A 347 -10.01 0.52 20.16
N ILE A 348 -9.15 1.27 19.47
CA ILE A 348 -9.58 2.16 18.38
C ILE A 348 -10.05 1.38 17.15
N THR A 349 -9.48 0.21 16.87
CA THR A 349 -9.90 -0.64 15.75
C THR A 349 -11.26 -1.28 16.05
N MET A 350 -11.47 -1.80 17.26
CA MET A 350 -12.78 -2.34 17.67
C MET A 350 -13.86 -1.25 17.73
N ALA A 351 -13.53 -0.04 18.20
CA ALA A 351 -14.45 1.09 18.14
C ALA A 351 -14.84 1.39 16.69
N GLY A 352 -13.86 1.54 15.79
CA GLY A 352 -14.11 1.80 14.36
C GLY A 352 -14.91 0.70 13.65
N LEU A 353 -14.77 -0.55 14.07
CA LEU A 353 -15.58 -1.68 13.59
C LEU A 353 -17.06 -1.54 13.96
N LEU A 354 -17.33 -1.05 15.17
CA LEU A 354 -18.67 -0.97 15.75
C LEU A 354 -19.41 0.33 15.39
N VAL A 355 -18.70 1.35 14.89
CA VAL A 355 -19.33 2.58 14.36
C VAL A 355 -20.43 2.23 13.36
N GLY A 356 -21.64 2.74 13.63
CA GLY A 356 -22.82 2.54 12.79
C GLY A 356 -23.54 1.19 12.95
N LYS A 357 -23.08 0.30 13.85
CA LYS A 357 -23.73 -1.00 14.10
C LYS A 357 -24.69 -0.95 15.30
N PRO A 358 -25.86 -1.61 15.20
CA PRO A 358 -26.79 -1.73 16.32
C PRO A 358 -26.16 -2.51 17.49
N VAL A 359 -26.43 -2.13 18.73
CA VAL A 359 -25.79 -2.70 19.93
C VAL A 359 -26.06 -4.20 20.07
N GLU A 360 -27.22 -4.65 19.60
CA GLU A 360 -27.64 -6.06 19.62
C GLU A 360 -26.69 -6.96 18.81
N SER A 361 -26.07 -6.42 17.75
CA SER A 361 -25.13 -7.19 16.92
C SER A 361 -23.74 -7.29 17.52
N TRP A 362 -23.41 -6.51 18.56
CA TRP A 362 -22.06 -6.47 19.13
C TRP A 362 -21.69 -7.82 19.74
N SER A 363 -22.66 -8.52 20.34
CA SER A 363 -22.50 -9.86 20.89
C SER A 363 -21.96 -10.87 19.89
N LYS A 364 -22.38 -10.77 18.62
CA LYS A 364 -21.94 -11.66 17.54
C LYS A 364 -20.48 -11.41 17.14
N VAL A 365 -19.99 -10.19 17.29
CA VAL A 365 -18.64 -9.79 16.86
C VAL A 365 -17.55 -10.40 17.73
N TYR A 366 -17.75 -10.50 19.06
CA TYR A 366 -16.68 -10.95 19.98
C TYR A 366 -16.83 -12.39 20.49
N ASN A 367 -17.95 -13.07 20.25
CA ASN A 367 -18.15 -14.46 20.70
C ASN A 367 -17.21 -15.47 20.01
N GLY A 368 -16.56 -15.10 18.90
CA GLY A 368 -15.55 -15.91 18.22
C GLY A 368 -14.14 -15.89 18.84
N VAL A 369 -13.85 -14.97 19.78
CA VAL A 369 -12.54 -14.93 20.47
C VAL A 369 -12.60 -15.83 21.70
N GLY A 370 -11.88 -16.96 21.65
CA GLY A 370 -11.69 -17.83 22.81
C GLY A 370 -11.21 -17.05 24.04
N ILE A 371 -11.83 -17.31 25.19
CA ILE A 371 -11.66 -16.54 26.43
C ILE A 371 -10.29 -16.79 27.11
N ASN A 372 -9.55 -17.83 26.69
CA ASN A 372 -8.46 -18.42 27.48
C ASN A 372 -7.02 -18.09 27.01
N ASP A 373 -6.78 -17.04 26.23
CA ASP A 373 -5.40 -16.70 25.86
C ASP A 373 -4.79 -15.68 26.83
N GLU A 374 -3.91 -16.15 27.72
CA GLU A 374 -3.08 -15.30 28.60
C GLU A 374 -2.09 -14.43 27.81
N ASN A 375 -1.88 -14.72 26.52
CA ASN A 375 -0.97 -13.97 25.66
C ASN A 375 -1.67 -12.79 24.97
N SER A 376 -1.38 -11.57 25.45
CA SER A 376 -1.93 -10.32 24.92
C SER A 376 -1.67 -10.10 23.43
N LEU A 377 -0.55 -10.59 22.89
CA LEU A 377 -0.22 -10.48 21.46
C LEU A 377 -1.13 -11.37 20.60
N GLN A 378 -1.39 -12.60 21.03
CA GLN A 378 -2.24 -13.54 20.30
C GLN A 378 -3.70 -13.10 20.31
N THR A 379 -4.16 -12.57 21.45
CA THR A 379 -5.49 -11.95 21.57
C THR A 379 -5.62 -10.75 20.63
N ALA A 380 -4.61 -9.88 20.58
CA ALA A 380 -4.61 -8.73 19.68
C ALA A 380 -4.62 -9.14 18.19
N ARG A 381 -3.84 -10.17 17.80
CA ARG A 381 -3.89 -10.74 16.44
C ARG A 381 -5.29 -11.25 16.09
N ARG A 382 -5.91 -12.05 16.97
CA ARG A 382 -7.28 -12.56 16.75
C ARG A 382 -8.30 -11.43 16.61
N MET A 383 -8.18 -10.38 17.42
CA MET A 383 -9.09 -9.22 17.34
C MET A 383 -8.92 -8.48 16.02
N LEU A 384 -7.70 -8.28 15.53
CA LEU A 384 -7.46 -7.72 14.19
C LEU A 384 -8.01 -8.64 13.09
N SER A 385 -7.87 -9.97 13.22
CA SER A 385 -8.41 -10.93 12.25
C SER A 385 -9.93 -10.88 12.18
N LEU A 386 -10.62 -10.66 13.30
CA LEU A 386 -12.07 -10.44 13.29
C LEU A 386 -12.46 -9.17 12.54
N VAL A 387 -11.71 -8.08 12.74
CA VAL A 387 -11.94 -6.83 12.02
C VAL A 387 -11.73 -7.06 10.52
N TYR A 388 -10.68 -7.78 10.14
CA TYR A 388 -10.44 -8.19 8.76
C TYR A 388 -11.62 -8.96 8.17
N LEU A 389 -12.14 -9.98 8.86
CA LEU A 389 -13.25 -10.80 8.38
C LEU A 389 -14.55 -9.99 8.18
N ASP A 390 -14.77 -8.95 8.97
CA ASP A 390 -15.93 -8.07 8.83
C ASP A 390 -15.81 -7.06 7.68
N LEU A 391 -14.59 -6.83 7.15
CA LEU A 391 -14.41 -5.95 6.01
C LEU A 391 -15.06 -6.54 4.74
N PRO A 392 -15.70 -5.70 3.90
CA PRO A 392 -16.09 -6.07 2.55
C PRO A 392 -14.95 -6.72 1.77
N CYS A 393 -15.27 -7.69 0.90
CA CYS A 393 -14.29 -8.49 0.16
C CYS A 393 -13.27 -7.65 -0.64
N HIS A 394 -13.73 -6.54 -1.23
CA HIS A 394 -12.88 -5.62 -1.99
C HIS A 394 -11.86 -4.90 -1.07
N LEU A 395 -12.27 -4.47 0.13
CA LEU A 395 -11.37 -3.85 1.10
C LEU A 395 -10.36 -4.84 1.66
N ARG A 396 -10.77 -6.09 1.94
CA ARG A 396 -9.84 -7.15 2.33
C ARG A 396 -8.76 -7.37 1.30
N THR A 397 -9.14 -7.42 0.03
CA THR A 397 -8.21 -7.58 -1.10
C THR A 397 -7.22 -6.42 -1.18
N CYS A 398 -7.71 -5.17 -1.08
CA CYS A 398 -6.88 -3.97 -1.06
C CYS A 398 -5.92 -3.94 0.15
N LEU A 399 -6.40 -4.37 1.33
CA LEU A 399 -5.61 -4.45 2.56
C LEU A 399 -4.53 -5.53 2.48
N LEU A 400 -4.85 -6.74 2.01
CA LEU A 400 -3.85 -7.80 1.80
C LEU A 400 -2.78 -7.39 0.80
N TYR A 401 -3.11 -6.58 -0.21
CA TYR A 401 -2.12 -6.09 -1.17
C TYR A 401 -1.01 -5.26 -0.50
N LEU A 402 -1.26 -4.68 0.67
CA LEU A 402 -0.25 -3.92 1.41
C LEU A 402 0.86 -4.81 2.01
N SER A 403 0.68 -6.14 2.03
CA SER A 403 1.69 -7.09 2.47
C SER A 403 2.98 -7.05 1.63
N ILE A 404 2.93 -6.49 0.41
CA ILE A 404 4.10 -6.35 -0.45
C ILE A 404 5.11 -5.31 0.06
N TYR A 405 4.66 -4.39 0.93
CA TYR A 405 5.51 -3.32 1.43
C TYR A 405 6.21 -3.73 2.73
N PRO A 406 7.47 -3.30 2.93
CA PRO A 406 8.14 -3.48 4.20
C PRO A 406 7.50 -2.63 5.31
N GLU A 407 7.81 -3.00 6.56
CA GLU A 407 7.36 -2.30 7.76
C GLU A 407 7.74 -0.80 7.73
N ASP A 408 6.91 0.04 8.36
CA ASP A 408 7.06 1.50 8.47
C ASP A 408 7.21 2.33 7.18
N ARG A 409 7.20 1.68 6.01
CA ARG A 409 7.31 2.39 4.72
C ARG A 409 6.10 3.27 4.50
N MET A 410 6.38 4.52 4.16
CA MET A 410 5.35 5.42 3.64
C MET A 410 4.95 4.95 2.24
N ILE A 411 3.67 4.64 2.09
CA ILE A 411 3.07 4.21 0.84
C ILE A 411 2.30 5.41 0.27
N GLU A 412 2.70 5.86 -0.92
CA GLU A 412 2.03 6.97 -1.58
C GLU A 412 0.60 6.58 -1.97
N LYS A 413 -0.39 7.37 -1.52
CA LYS A 413 -1.83 7.09 -1.69
C LYS A 413 -2.17 6.89 -3.17
N ASP A 414 -1.67 7.83 -3.95
CA ASP A 414 -1.91 8.01 -5.36
C ASP A 414 -1.39 6.82 -6.18
N SER A 415 -0.14 6.40 -5.95
CA SER A 415 0.44 5.20 -6.58
C SER A 415 -0.28 3.92 -6.14
N LEU A 416 -0.62 3.80 -4.86
CA LEU A 416 -1.32 2.63 -4.32
C LEU A 416 -2.71 2.42 -4.94
N ILE A 417 -3.52 3.49 -5.04
CA ILE A 417 -4.84 3.42 -5.66
C ILE A 417 -4.72 2.96 -7.12
N TRP A 418 -3.75 3.49 -7.87
CA TRP A 418 -3.53 3.07 -9.25
C TRP A 418 -3.07 1.63 -9.38
N LYS A 419 -2.27 1.11 -8.44
CA LYS A 419 -1.94 -0.33 -8.39
C LYS A 419 -3.19 -1.17 -8.14
N TRP A 420 -4.07 -0.78 -7.22
CA TRP A 420 -5.35 -1.48 -7.01
C TRP A 420 -6.25 -1.47 -8.25
N VAL A 421 -6.26 -0.36 -9.00
CA VAL A 421 -6.98 -0.24 -10.27
C VAL A 421 -6.38 -1.18 -11.33
N ALA A 422 -5.05 -1.19 -11.48
CA ALA A 422 -4.36 -2.03 -12.46
C ALA A 422 -4.52 -3.53 -12.15
N GLU A 423 -4.44 -3.89 -10.88
CA GLU A 423 -4.81 -5.23 -10.39
C GLU A 423 -6.26 -5.57 -10.74
N GLY A 424 -7.18 -4.60 -10.68
CA GLY A 424 -8.61 -4.82 -10.90
C GLY A 424 -9.35 -5.17 -9.60
N PHE A 425 -8.87 -4.65 -8.47
CA PHE A 425 -9.55 -4.70 -7.18
C PHE A 425 -10.66 -3.65 -7.07
N VAL A 426 -10.52 -2.56 -7.83
CA VAL A 426 -11.50 -1.48 -7.85
C VAL A 426 -12.56 -1.75 -8.90
N HIS A 427 -13.82 -1.84 -8.47
CA HIS A 427 -14.96 -2.08 -9.34
C HIS A 427 -15.49 -0.74 -9.89
N LYS A 428 -15.82 -0.72 -11.19
CA LYS A 428 -16.40 0.48 -11.83
C LYS A 428 -17.85 0.62 -11.39
N GLU A 429 -18.16 1.71 -10.70
CA GLU A 429 -19.53 2.09 -10.36
C GLU A 429 -20.11 2.99 -11.45
N ALA A 430 -21.43 3.03 -11.57
CA ALA A 430 -22.08 3.98 -12.47
C ALA A 430 -21.71 5.41 -12.01
N GLU A 431 -21.33 6.27 -12.97
CA GLU A 431 -21.04 7.71 -12.76
C GLU A 431 -19.77 8.06 -11.95
N VAL A 432 -19.16 7.12 -11.23
CA VAL A 432 -17.94 7.34 -10.42
C VAL A 432 -16.70 6.78 -11.13
N GLY A 433 -15.63 7.57 -11.17
CA GLY A 433 -14.34 7.17 -11.75
C GLY A 433 -13.64 6.09 -10.90
N LEU A 434 -12.78 5.28 -11.54
CA LEU A 434 -12.04 4.22 -10.84
C LEU A 434 -11.13 4.76 -9.75
N TYR A 435 -10.49 5.90 -9.97
CA TYR A 435 -9.67 6.51 -8.93
C TYR A 435 -10.53 6.93 -7.73
N GLU A 436 -11.66 7.60 -7.96
CA GLU A 436 -12.57 8.02 -6.88
C GLU A 436 -13.09 6.83 -6.06
N THR A 437 -13.45 5.72 -6.71
CA THR A 437 -13.83 4.50 -6.00
C THR A 437 -12.67 3.93 -5.17
N GLY A 438 -11.46 3.90 -5.73
CA GLY A 438 -10.27 3.45 -5.00
C GLY A 438 -9.89 4.38 -3.83
N GLU A 439 -10.08 5.69 -3.99
CA GLU A 439 -9.90 6.68 -2.93
C GLU A 439 -10.92 6.48 -1.80
N ARG A 440 -12.17 6.10 -2.13
CA ARG A 440 -13.17 5.72 -1.14
C ARG A 440 -12.72 4.48 -0.35
N TYR A 441 -12.23 3.45 -1.03
CA TYR A 441 -11.70 2.25 -0.37
C TYR A 441 -10.54 2.57 0.57
N PHE A 442 -9.61 3.43 0.14
CA PHE A 442 -8.49 3.91 0.95
C PHE A 442 -8.98 4.62 2.22
N ASN A 443 -9.94 5.54 2.09
CA ASN A 443 -10.51 6.28 3.22
C ASN A 443 -11.31 5.37 4.17
N GLU A 444 -12.00 4.35 3.64
CA GLU A 444 -12.68 3.36 4.46
C GLU A 444 -11.68 2.56 5.32
N LEU A 445 -10.54 2.14 4.76
CA LEU A 445 -9.47 1.48 5.52
C LEU A 445 -8.88 2.38 6.62
N ILE A 446 -8.74 3.69 6.38
CA ILE A 446 -8.35 4.67 7.41
C ILE A 446 -9.42 4.74 8.51
N SER A 447 -10.70 4.83 8.13
CA SER A 447 -11.81 4.92 9.08
C SER A 447 -11.88 3.71 10.02
N LYS A 448 -11.49 2.52 9.51
CA LYS A 448 -11.39 1.28 10.28
C LYS A 448 -10.06 1.10 11.03
N ASN A 449 -9.16 2.08 10.99
CA ASN A 449 -7.83 2.04 11.62
C ASN A 449 -6.96 0.85 11.17
N MET A 450 -7.20 0.32 9.97
CA MET A 450 -6.36 -0.74 9.38
C MET A 450 -5.14 -0.18 8.66
N ILE A 451 -5.19 1.10 8.26
CA ILE A 451 -4.03 1.85 7.76
C ILE A 451 -3.99 3.23 8.43
N GLN A 452 -2.78 3.74 8.64
CA GLN A 452 -2.52 5.04 9.27
C GLN A 452 -2.30 6.11 8.20
N PRO A 453 -3.03 7.22 8.19
CA PRO A 453 -2.82 8.28 7.21
C PRO A 453 -1.49 9.01 7.43
N VAL A 454 -0.87 9.44 6.33
CA VAL A 454 0.30 10.32 6.32
C VAL A 454 -0.09 11.62 5.64
N GLU A 455 0.01 12.72 6.38
CA GLU A 455 -0.31 14.07 5.90
C GLU A 455 0.94 14.76 5.36
N ARG A 456 0.76 15.64 4.37
CA ARG A 456 1.84 16.47 3.79
C ARG A 456 2.43 17.41 4.82
N SER A 457 1.57 18.10 5.55
CA SER A 457 1.93 18.97 6.66
C SER A 457 0.85 18.88 7.73
N GLN A 458 1.20 19.20 8.97
CA GLN A 458 0.27 19.12 10.11
C GLN A 458 -0.88 20.14 10.03
N HIS A 459 -0.96 20.95 8.98
CA HIS A 459 -1.84 22.10 8.88
C HIS A 459 -2.72 22.11 7.63
N ASP A 460 -2.43 21.28 6.61
CA ASP A 460 -3.22 21.26 5.38
C ASP A 460 -4.29 20.16 5.34
N GLY A 461 -4.19 19.13 6.20
CA GLY A 461 -5.12 17.99 6.22
C GLY A 461 -5.05 17.14 4.95
N ILE A 462 -4.03 17.32 4.10
CA ILE A 462 -3.90 16.62 2.82
C ILE A 462 -3.19 15.30 3.08
N ILE A 463 -3.95 14.21 3.00
CA ILE A 463 -3.43 12.85 3.08
C ILE A 463 -2.69 12.53 1.77
N ILE A 464 -1.36 12.39 1.87
CA ILE A 464 -0.46 12.05 0.75
C ILE A 464 -0.16 10.56 0.66
N GLY A 465 -0.41 9.81 1.73
CA GLY A 465 -0.07 8.40 1.80
C GLY A 465 -0.61 7.72 3.04
N CYS A 466 -0.17 6.49 3.27
CA CYS A 466 -0.42 5.76 4.49
C CYS A 466 0.82 4.98 4.97
N ARG A 467 0.75 4.51 6.21
CA ARG A 467 1.59 3.43 6.75
C ARG A 467 0.68 2.30 7.25
N VAL A 468 1.19 1.08 7.26
CA VAL A 468 0.52 -0.04 7.91
C VAL A 468 1.19 -0.24 9.27
N HIS A 469 0.40 -0.25 10.34
CA HIS A 469 0.92 -0.53 11.67
C HIS A 469 1.41 -1.99 11.73
N ASP A 470 2.54 -2.28 12.38
CA ASP A 470 3.20 -3.59 12.26
C ASP A 470 2.34 -4.78 12.71
N MET A 471 1.51 -4.63 13.74
CA MET A 471 0.54 -5.68 14.11
C MET A 471 -0.49 -5.98 13.01
N VAL A 472 -0.90 -4.98 12.24
CA VAL A 472 -1.77 -5.18 11.08
C VAL A 472 -0.98 -5.81 9.95
N LEU A 473 0.25 -5.35 9.70
CA LEU A 473 1.14 -5.89 8.67
C LEU A 473 1.47 -7.37 8.91
N ASP A 474 1.81 -7.74 10.14
CA ASP A 474 2.05 -9.11 10.59
C ASP A 474 0.80 -9.99 10.39
N MET A 475 -0.39 -9.49 10.77
CA MET A 475 -1.65 -10.19 10.52
C MET A 475 -1.90 -10.41 9.00
N ILE A 476 -1.78 -9.38 8.17
CA ILE A 476 -2.04 -9.52 6.73
C ILE A 476 -0.98 -10.38 6.04
N ASN A 477 0.27 -10.42 6.54
CA ASN A 477 1.31 -11.31 6.03
C ASN A 477 0.97 -12.79 6.29
N VAL A 478 0.48 -13.12 7.50
CA VAL A 478 0.00 -14.46 7.82
C VAL A 478 -1.16 -14.85 6.91
N ILE A 479 -2.18 -13.99 6.81
CA ILE A 479 -3.36 -14.26 5.97
C ILE A 479 -2.95 -14.38 4.49
N ALA A 480 -2.09 -13.50 3.99
CA ALA A 480 -1.64 -13.54 2.61
C ALA A 480 -0.88 -14.83 2.27
N LYS A 481 -0.09 -15.36 3.22
CA LYS A 481 0.61 -16.64 3.08
C LYS A 481 -0.36 -17.82 3.08
N GLU A 482 -1.32 -17.84 4.01
CA GLU A 482 -2.34 -18.89 4.11
C GLU A 482 -3.25 -18.94 2.88
N GLU A 483 -3.61 -17.78 2.33
CA GLU A 483 -4.46 -17.62 1.15
C GLU A 483 -3.71 -17.77 -0.18
N ASN A 484 -2.38 -17.92 -0.14
CA ASN A 484 -1.49 -17.82 -1.31
C ASN A 484 -1.74 -16.56 -2.15
N PHE A 485 -2.02 -15.43 -1.48
CA PHE A 485 -2.41 -14.18 -2.13
C PHE A 485 -1.19 -13.41 -2.69
N VAL A 486 -0.11 -13.36 -1.91
CA VAL A 486 1.18 -12.74 -2.25
C VAL A 486 2.29 -13.67 -1.77
N THR A 487 3.29 -13.88 -2.62
CA THR A 487 4.55 -14.54 -2.24
C THR A 487 5.63 -13.46 -2.08
N ILE A 488 6.19 -13.38 -0.87
CA ILE A 488 7.29 -12.45 -0.56
C ILE A 488 8.58 -13.26 -0.55
N LEU A 489 9.54 -12.87 -1.39
CA LEU A 489 10.87 -13.47 -1.43
C LEU A 489 11.81 -12.67 -0.52
N ASN A 490 12.15 -13.27 0.61
CA ASN A 490 13.16 -12.79 1.56
C ASN A 490 14.28 -13.83 1.61
N GLY A 491 15.54 -13.42 1.48
CA GLY A 491 16.71 -14.21 1.06
C GLY A 491 17.12 -15.47 1.84
N TYR A 492 16.28 -16.01 2.74
CA TYR A 492 16.62 -17.16 3.58
C TYR A 492 15.71 -18.40 3.43
N GLU A 493 14.60 -18.32 2.68
CA GLU A 493 13.57 -19.39 2.73
C GLU A 493 13.18 -20.05 1.39
N TYR A 494 13.75 -19.65 0.24
CA TYR A 494 13.36 -20.27 -1.03
C TYR A 494 14.30 -21.41 -1.44
N ASN A 495 13.85 -22.65 -1.23
CA ASN A 495 14.46 -23.81 -1.85
C ASN A 495 14.26 -23.73 -3.39
N ASN A 496 15.37 -23.89 -4.13
CA ASN A 496 15.46 -23.91 -5.60
C ASN A 496 14.40 -24.82 -6.25
N SER A 497 13.22 -24.27 -6.54
CA SER A 497 12.27 -24.84 -7.47
C SER A 497 12.37 -24.09 -8.79
N SER A 498 12.30 -24.80 -9.91
CA SER A 498 12.40 -24.23 -11.26
C SER A 498 11.17 -23.40 -11.68
N TYR A 499 10.17 -23.26 -10.79
CA TYR A 499 8.88 -22.65 -11.09
C TYR A 499 8.27 -21.94 -9.88
N ILE A 500 7.89 -20.67 -10.04
CA ILE A 500 7.13 -19.91 -9.02
C ILE A 500 5.64 -19.94 -9.39
N CYS A 501 4.84 -20.58 -8.53
CA CYS A 501 3.39 -20.67 -8.64
C CYS A 501 2.71 -19.54 -7.83
N ALA A 502 3.13 -18.30 -8.05
CA ALA A 502 2.59 -17.13 -7.37
C ALA A 502 1.85 -16.23 -8.35
N ARG A 503 0.71 -15.66 -7.93
CA ARG A 503 0.01 -14.63 -8.72
C ARG A 503 0.58 -13.24 -8.52
N ARG A 504 1.10 -12.97 -7.31
CA ARG A 504 1.73 -11.71 -6.93
C ARG A 504 3.03 -12.01 -6.25
N LEU A 505 4.11 -11.46 -6.78
CA LEU A 505 5.46 -11.67 -6.31
C LEU A 505 6.02 -10.34 -5.84
N ALA A 506 6.50 -10.31 -4.60
CA ALA A 506 7.21 -9.18 -4.03
C ALA A 506 8.63 -9.60 -3.65
N VAL A 507 9.63 -8.80 -4.02
CA VAL A 507 11.04 -9.03 -3.68
C VAL A 507 11.51 -7.93 -2.72
N GLY A 508 11.77 -8.32 -1.47
CA GLY A 508 12.02 -7.38 -0.38
C GLY A 508 13.49 -7.18 -0.01
N GLN A 509 14.36 -8.17 -0.24
CA GLN A 509 15.78 -8.11 0.12
C GLN A 509 16.67 -8.79 -0.93
N ARG A 510 17.99 -8.55 -0.83
CA ARG A 510 19.02 -9.16 -1.68
C ARG A 510 18.78 -10.65 -1.82
N GLN A 511 18.65 -11.10 -3.06
CA GLN A 511 18.42 -12.49 -3.40
C GLN A 511 19.48 -12.94 -4.41
N ASP A 512 19.91 -14.19 -4.31
CA ASP A 512 20.66 -14.85 -5.38
C ASP A 512 19.80 -14.95 -6.65
N ALA A 513 20.48 -15.11 -7.78
CA ALA A 513 19.92 -15.03 -9.13
C ALA A 513 18.54 -15.71 -9.34
N LEU A 514 17.50 -14.89 -9.56
CA LEU A 514 16.17 -15.34 -10.09
C LEU A 514 16.22 -15.78 -11.57
N VAL A 515 17.41 -15.85 -12.15
CA VAL A 515 17.71 -15.85 -13.59
C VAL A 515 17.25 -17.13 -14.33
N SER A 516 16.74 -18.14 -13.63
CA SER A 516 16.31 -19.41 -14.24
C SER A 516 14.85 -19.81 -13.95
N THR A 517 14.10 -18.99 -13.21
CA THR A 517 12.75 -19.39 -12.75
C THR A 517 11.67 -18.87 -13.71
N SER A 518 10.88 -19.78 -14.25
CA SER A 518 9.75 -19.41 -15.11
C SER A 518 8.59 -18.83 -14.27
N MET A 519 8.05 -17.67 -14.66
CA MET A 519 7.04 -16.89 -13.90
C MET A 519 5.75 -16.69 -14.70
N HIS A 520 5.28 -17.76 -15.36
CA HIS A 520 4.20 -17.71 -16.34
C HIS A 520 2.85 -17.25 -15.77
N GLN A 521 2.60 -17.48 -14.48
CA GLN A 521 1.34 -17.18 -13.81
C GLN A 521 1.35 -15.86 -13.03
N VAL A 522 2.51 -15.19 -12.93
CA VAL A 522 2.68 -13.95 -12.17
C VAL A 522 1.97 -12.81 -12.89
N ARG A 523 1.03 -12.17 -12.19
CA ARG A 523 0.24 -11.01 -12.64
C ARG A 523 0.76 -9.71 -12.04
N SER A 524 1.42 -9.76 -10.89
CA SER A 524 2.07 -8.60 -10.30
C SER A 524 3.48 -8.96 -9.88
N PHE A 525 4.45 -8.18 -10.35
CA PHE A 525 5.83 -8.25 -9.92
C PHE A 525 6.21 -6.90 -9.34
N HIS A 526 6.60 -6.93 -8.07
CA HIS A 526 7.01 -5.76 -7.33
C HIS A 526 8.37 -6.04 -6.71
N THR A 527 9.32 -5.14 -6.92
CA THR A 527 10.63 -5.26 -6.30
C THR A 527 11.07 -3.94 -5.70
N MET A 528 11.60 -4.05 -4.48
CA MET A 528 12.29 -2.96 -3.77
C MET A 528 13.81 -3.18 -3.73
N CYS A 529 14.32 -4.22 -4.40
CA CYS A 529 15.74 -4.54 -4.50
C CYS A 529 16.13 -4.71 -5.97
N LEU A 530 16.99 -3.83 -6.46
CA LEU A 530 17.42 -3.81 -7.85
C LEU A 530 18.93 -4.08 -7.93
N ASP A 531 19.36 -5.25 -7.44
CA ASP A 531 20.73 -5.73 -7.67
C ASP A 531 20.83 -6.50 -9.01
N GLU A 532 22.02 -6.95 -9.41
CA GLU A 532 22.41 -7.54 -10.73
C GLU A 532 21.56 -8.73 -11.29
N PHE A 533 20.43 -9.07 -10.67
CA PHE A 533 19.67 -10.29 -10.93
C PHE A 533 18.16 -10.09 -11.13
N LEU A 534 17.73 -8.96 -11.73
CA LEU A 534 16.34 -8.82 -12.16
C LEU A 534 15.99 -9.93 -13.19
N PRO A 535 14.90 -10.69 -13.02
CA PRO A 535 14.50 -11.67 -14.03
C PRO A 535 14.19 -10.96 -15.36
N SER A 536 14.56 -11.60 -16.48
CA SER A 536 14.19 -11.11 -17.80
C SER A 536 12.66 -10.91 -17.88
N LEU A 537 12.20 -9.79 -18.43
CA LEU A 537 10.76 -9.55 -18.61
C LEU A 537 10.09 -10.61 -19.51
N SER A 538 10.88 -11.33 -20.31
CA SER A 538 10.39 -12.47 -21.11
C SER A 538 9.91 -13.67 -20.28
N CYS A 539 10.26 -13.75 -18.99
CA CYS A 539 9.81 -14.81 -18.08
C CYS A 539 8.33 -14.68 -17.70
N PHE A 540 7.70 -13.53 -17.98
CA PHE A 540 6.31 -13.25 -17.64
C PHE A 540 5.40 -13.37 -18.86
N GLN A 541 4.25 -14.02 -18.70
CA GLN A 541 3.26 -14.16 -19.78
C GLN A 541 1.97 -13.37 -19.55
N VAL A 542 1.61 -13.10 -18.29
CA VAL A 542 0.31 -12.52 -17.92
C VAL A 542 0.45 -11.32 -16.97
N LEU A 543 1.62 -10.68 -16.98
CA LEU A 543 1.93 -9.58 -16.06
C LEU A 543 1.02 -8.37 -16.32
N ARG A 544 0.37 -7.88 -15.26
CA ARG A 544 -0.50 -6.70 -15.24
C ARG A 544 0.16 -5.54 -14.51
N VAL A 545 0.92 -5.82 -13.45
CA VAL A 545 1.63 -4.79 -12.65
C VAL A 545 3.11 -5.12 -12.64
N LEU A 546 3.92 -4.18 -13.13
CA LEU A 546 5.36 -4.18 -12.99
C LEU A 546 5.77 -2.93 -12.23
N ALA A 547 6.31 -3.10 -11.03
CA ALA A 547 6.74 -2.00 -10.18
C ALA A 547 8.18 -2.24 -9.70
N LEU A 548 9.09 -1.42 -10.21
CA LEU A 548 10.52 -1.43 -9.91
C LEU A 548 10.83 -0.23 -9.02
N GLU A 549 10.72 -0.38 -7.70
CA GLU A 549 10.73 0.72 -6.71
C GLU A 549 11.91 0.65 -5.73
N GLY A 550 12.97 -0.06 -6.11
CA GLY A 550 14.17 -0.28 -5.28
C GLY A 550 15.22 0.85 -5.33
N ASP A 551 16.14 0.80 -4.37
CA ASP A 551 17.24 1.76 -4.22
C ASP A 551 18.53 1.26 -4.90
N ILE A 552 19.21 2.18 -5.61
CA ILE A 552 20.54 2.11 -6.28
C ILE A 552 20.74 0.98 -7.30
N LEU A 553 20.73 1.35 -8.60
CA LEU A 553 21.39 0.58 -9.66
C LEU A 553 22.88 0.93 -9.70
N SER A 554 23.74 -0.06 -9.99
CA SER A 554 25.03 0.21 -10.62
C SER A 554 24.81 0.73 -12.04
N GLU A 555 25.77 1.51 -12.57
CA GLU A 555 25.71 2.28 -13.83
C GLU A 555 25.46 1.46 -15.13
N GLN A 556 25.04 0.20 -15.07
CA GLN A 556 25.00 -0.73 -16.23
C GLN A 556 23.63 -1.33 -16.62
N ASN A 557 22.51 -0.89 -16.05
CA ASN A 557 21.22 -1.58 -16.21
C ASN A 557 20.27 -1.02 -17.29
N SER A 558 20.80 -0.45 -18.38
CA SER A 558 19.99 -0.05 -19.56
C SER A 558 19.20 -1.20 -20.20
N SER A 559 19.49 -2.46 -19.84
CA SER A 559 18.82 -3.68 -20.31
C SER A 559 17.62 -4.14 -19.48
N CYS A 560 17.29 -3.52 -18.33
CA CYS A 560 16.22 -4.02 -17.46
C CYS A 560 14.81 -3.97 -18.09
N LEU A 561 14.61 -3.13 -19.11
CA LEU A 561 13.37 -3.01 -19.87
C LEU A 561 13.39 -3.76 -21.21
N GLU A 562 14.44 -4.55 -21.46
CA GLU A 562 14.46 -5.44 -22.63
C GLU A 562 13.22 -6.35 -22.59
N HIS A 563 12.57 -6.51 -23.74
CA HIS A 563 11.33 -7.27 -23.89
C HIS A 563 10.07 -6.65 -23.26
N LEU A 564 10.07 -5.37 -22.86
CA LEU A 564 8.88 -4.70 -22.34
C LEU A 564 7.65 -4.88 -23.25
N GLY A 565 7.82 -4.79 -24.58
CA GLY A 565 6.76 -4.99 -25.56
C GLY A 565 6.09 -6.37 -25.57
N LYS A 566 6.72 -7.41 -24.97
CA LYS A 566 6.12 -8.74 -24.84
C LYS A 566 5.05 -8.80 -23.75
N LEU A 567 5.02 -7.82 -22.83
CA LEU A 567 4.09 -7.77 -21.70
C LEU A 567 2.73 -7.21 -22.10
N VAL A 568 2.09 -7.84 -23.09
CA VAL A 568 0.83 -7.34 -23.71
C VAL A 568 -0.35 -7.19 -22.75
N HIS A 569 -0.29 -7.80 -21.56
CA HIS A 569 -1.31 -7.68 -20.51
C HIS A 569 -1.02 -6.57 -19.48
N LEU A 570 0.09 -5.85 -19.64
CA LEU A 570 0.55 -4.87 -18.66
C LEU A 570 -0.43 -3.69 -18.59
N ARG A 571 -0.77 -3.32 -17.36
CA ARG A 571 -1.69 -2.23 -17.01
C ARG A 571 -1.00 -1.15 -16.19
N TYR A 572 0.03 -1.51 -15.44
CA TYR A 572 0.83 -0.59 -14.64
C TYR A 572 2.31 -0.86 -14.88
N LEU A 573 3.04 0.19 -15.27
CA LEU A 573 4.49 0.24 -15.28
C LEU A 573 4.94 1.34 -14.32
N GLY A 574 5.63 0.96 -13.26
CA GLY A 574 6.23 1.88 -12.29
C GLY A 574 7.73 1.74 -12.23
N LEU A 575 8.45 2.84 -12.45
CA LEU A 575 9.90 2.94 -12.31
C LEU A 575 10.21 3.97 -11.22
N GLY A 576 10.88 3.52 -10.17
CA GLY A 576 11.25 4.34 -9.02
C GLY A 576 12.31 5.40 -9.38
N LYS A 577 12.47 6.38 -8.48
CA LYS A 577 13.40 7.51 -8.69
C LYS A 577 14.85 7.10 -8.87
N MET A 578 15.24 6.01 -8.21
CA MET A 578 16.62 5.50 -8.19
C MET A 578 16.90 4.51 -9.32
N VAL A 579 15.97 4.36 -10.27
CA VAL A 579 16.14 3.50 -11.45
C VAL A 579 16.72 4.36 -12.58
N ASP A 580 17.98 4.09 -12.94
CA ASP A 580 18.65 4.73 -14.08
C ASP A 580 18.14 4.18 -15.41
N VAL A 581 17.13 4.84 -15.96
CA VAL A 581 16.59 4.57 -17.30
C VAL A 581 16.77 5.80 -18.17
N PHE A 582 17.67 5.70 -19.14
CA PHE A 582 17.96 6.79 -20.08
C PHE A 582 16.97 6.85 -21.24
N GLU A 583 16.47 5.70 -21.69
CA GLU A 583 15.53 5.59 -22.79
C GLU A 583 14.48 4.51 -22.52
N LEU A 584 13.25 4.76 -22.96
CA LEU A 584 12.15 3.81 -22.89
C LEU A 584 11.98 3.14 -24.26
N PRO A 585 11.84 1.81 -24.34
CA PRO A 585 11.73 1.10 -25.61
C PRO A 585 10.48 1.53 -26.38
N LYS A 586 10.59 1.66 -27.71
CA LYS A 586 9.48 2.13 -28.57
C LYS A 586 8.29 1.17 -28.55
N GLU A 587 8.56 -0.10 -28.28
CA GLU A 587 7.59 -1.18 -28.13
C GLU A 587 6.61 -0.93 -26.97
N ILE A 588 6.84 0.06 -26.10
CA ILE A 588 5.83 0.47 -25.11
C ILE A 588 4.49 0.85 -25.78
N GLY A 589 4.51 1.38 -27.00
CA GLY A 589 3.29 1.72 -27.74
C GLY A 589 2.43 0.50 -28.10
N ASP A 590 2.99 -0.71 -28.04
CA ASP A 590 2.28 -1.97 -28.31
C ASP A 590 1.46 -2.44 -27.09
N LEU A 591 1.70 -1.85 -25.91
CA LEU A 591 1.02 -2.20 -24.66
C LEU A 591 -0.38 -1.59 -24.57
N LYS A 592 -1.31 -2.04 -25.42
CA LYS A 592 -2.66 -1.43 -25.58
C LYS A 592 -3.51 -1.40 -24.30
N PHE A 593 -3.22 -2.26 -23.33
CA PHE A 593 -3.90 -2.31 -22.03
C PHE A 593 -3.24 -1.46 -20.94
N LEU A 594 -2.14 -0.75 -21.24
CA LEU A 594 -1.45 0.07 -20.26
C LEU A 594 -2.35 1.24 -19.81
N GLN A 595 -2.61 1.29 -18.51
CA GLN A 595 -3.47 2.29 -17.89
C GLN A 595 -2.67 3.31 -17.08
N ILE A 596 -1.54 2.89 -16.50
CA ILE A 596 -0.70 3.72 -15.66
C ILE A 596 0.76 3.58 -16.07
N LEU A 597 1.37 4.73 -16.34
CA LEU A 597 2.79 4.88 -16.60
C LEU A 597 3.35 5.84 -15.55
N ASP A 598 4.00 5.27 -14.52
CA ASP A 598 4.57 5.99 -13.39
C ASP A 598 6.10 5.98 -13.47
N LEU A 599 6.66 7.07 -13.99
CA LEU A 599 8.09 7.24 -14.26
C LEU A 599 8.65 8.26 -13.26
N GLY A 600 9.10 7.74 -12.13
CA GLY A 600 9.78 8.53 -11.11
C GLY A 600 11.26 8.78 -11.42
N CYS A 601 11.83 8.16 -12.45
CA CYS A 601 13.25 8.28 -12.80
C CYS A 601 13.60 9.72 -13.25
N ASP A 602 14.69 10.24 -12.68
CA ASP A 602 15.17 11.60 -12.97
C ASP A 602 16.09 11.65 -14.21
N THR A 603 16.53 10.49 -14.70
CA THR A 603 17.49 10.33 -15.81
C THR A 603 16.87 10.24 -17.19
N LEU A 604 15.57 9.95 -17.29
CA LEU A 604 14.87 9.82 -18.57
C LEU A 604 14.62 11.20 -19.21
N GLU A 605 15.24 11.45 -20.37
CA GLU A 605 15.18 12.76 -21.04
C GLU A 605 13.93 12.97 -21.90
N GLU A 606 13.40 11.92 -22.53
CA GLU A 606 12.19 12.01 -23.35
C GLU A 606 11.36 10.72 -23.33
N LEU A 607 10.06 10.88 -23.57
CA LEU A 607 9.16 9.76 -23.80
C LEU A 607 9.12 9.45 -25.31
N PRO A 608 9.20 8.16 -25.71
CA PRO A 608 9.13 7.79 -27.12
C PRO A 608 7.75 8.13 -27.69
N GLN A 609 7.72 8.57 -28.94
CA GLN A 609 6.48 8.99 -29.62
C GLN A 609 5.40 7.91 -29.63
N SER A 610 5.79 6.63 -29.59
CA SER A 610 4.87 5.49 -29.54
C SER A 610 3.94 5.49 -28.31
N VAL A 611 4.27 6.19 -27.23
CA VAL A 611 3.39 6.37 -26.06
C VAL A 611 2.06 7.02 -26.45
N CYS A 612 2.01 7.83 -27.51
CA CYS A 612 0.75 8.42 -28.00
C CYS A 612 -0.28 7.37 -28.47
N GLN A 613 0.14 6.12 -28.69
CA GLN A 613 -0.73 5.02 -29.09
C GLN A 613 -1.46 4.36 -27.91
N LEU A 614 -1.13 4.74 -26.67
CA LEU A 614 -1.71 4.20 -25.45
C LEU A 614 -3.07 4.83 -25.14
N SER A 615 -4.09 4.44 -25.91
CA SER A 615 -5.45 5.00 -25.82
C SER A 615 -6.15 4.74 -24.47
N GLN A 616 -5.71 3.74 -23.71
CA GLN A 616 -6.25 3.40 -22.39
C GLN A 616 -5.52 4.06 -21.22
N LEU A 617 -4.48 4.87 -21.47
CA LEU A 617 -3.68 5.49 -20.43
C LEU A 617 -4.51 6.51 -19.64
N LYS A 618 -4.62 6.29 -18.33
CA LYS A 618 -5.37 7.13 -17.37
C LYS A 618 -4.44 7.95 -16.49
N CYS A 619 -3.24 7.47 -16.22
CA CYS A 619 -2.28 8.16 -15.36
C CYS A 619 -0.91 8.17 -16.03
N LEU A 620 -0.35 9.36 -16.22
CA LEU A 620 1.02 9.56 -16.67
C LEU A 620 1.74 10.41 -15.62
N ARG A 621 2.76 9.84 -15.00
CA ARG A 621 3.67 10.55 -14.10
C ARG A 621 5.06 10.51 -14.68
N PHE A 622 5.64 11.68 -14.84
CA PHE A 622 6.93 11.85 -15.45
C PHE A 622 7.64 13.05 -14.81
N ASP A 623 8.39 12.78 -13.74
CA ASP A 623 9.01 13.81 -12.88
C ASP A 623 10.39 14.28 -13.40
N GLY A 624 10.71 14.04 -14.68
CA GLY A 624 11.99 14.43 -15.28
C GLY A 624 12.17 15.95 -15.31
N THR A 625 13.08 16.48 -14.48
CA THR A 625 13.36 17.93 -14.40
C THR A 625 13.99 18.51 -15.67
N ARG A 626 14.66 17.67 -16.46
CA ARG A 626 15.30 18.03 -17.74
C ARG A 626 14.50 17.59 -18.96
N ALA A 627 13.39 16.89 -18.74
CA ALA A 627 12.76 16.15 -19.80
C ALA A 627 11.96 17.04 -20.76
N ARG A 628 11.94 16.66 -22.04
CA ARG A 628 11.10 17.32 -23.04
C ARG A 628 9.68 16.84 -22.88
N VAL A 629 8.77 17.78 -22.68
CA VAL A 629 7.34 17.47 -22.63
C VAL A 629 6.87 17.12 -24.04
N PRO A 630 6.11 16.02 -24.23
CA PRO A 630 5.79 15.57 -25.58
C PRO A 630 4.68 16.39 -26.23
N ASP A 631 4.87 16.75 -27.51
CA ASP A 631 3.90 17.48 -28.33
C ASP A 631 2.66 16.65 -28.71
N TRP A 632 2.68 15.35 -28.46
CA TRP A 632 1.57 14.43 -28.75
C TRP A 632 0.69 14.13 -27.53
N ILE A 633 0.91 14.82 -26.40
CA ILE A 633 0.19 14.53 -25.15
C ILE A 633 -1.33 14.60 -25.31
N GLY A 634 -1.84 15.47 -26.18
CA GLY A 634 -3.26 15.65 -26.46
C GLY A 634 -3.94 14.44 -27.12
N ASN A 635 -3.16 13.47 -27.62
CA ASN A 635 -3.69 12.21 -28.16
C ASN A 635 -4.14 11.24 -27.04
N LEU A 636 -3.69 11.44 -25.80
CA LEU A 636 -4.04 10.59 -24.66
C LEU A 636 -5.40 10.99 -24.07
N THR A 637 -6.47 10.90 -24.85
CA THR A 637 -7.79 11.46 -24.49
C THR A 637 -8.43 10.82 -23.25
N SER A 638 -7.99 9.62 -22.85
CA SER A 638 -8.44 8.92 -21.63
C SER A 638 -7.71 9.35 -20.36
N LEU A 639 -6.74 10.27 -20.46
CA LEU A 639 -5.86 10.64 -19.36
C LEU A 639 -6.63 11.42 -18.29
N GLN A 640 -6.52 10.95 -17.05
CA GLN A 640 -7.15 11.52 -15.85
C GLN A 640 -6.11 12.24 -14.99
N GLU A 641 -4.92 11.67 -14.83
CA GLU A 641 -3.82 12.28 -14.07
C GLU A 641 -2.60 12.52 -14.93
N LEU A 642 -2.10 13.76 -14.88
CA LEU A 642 -0.86 14.17 -15.51
C LEU A 642 0.04 14.86 -14.47
N LEU A 643 1.15 14.21 -14.16
CA LEU A 643 2.20 14.76 -13.30
C LEU A 643 3.47 14.94 -14.13
N LEU A 644 3.98 16.17 -14.19
CA LEU A 644 5.17 16.52 -14.94
C LEU A 644 6.21 17.20 -14.04
N GLY A 645 7.49 17.02 -14.38
CA GLY A 645 8.63 17.76 -13.83
C GLY A 645 8.61 19.24 -14.22
N SER A 646 9.49 19.65 -15.15
CA SER A 646 9.51 21.02 -15.70
C SER A 646 9.08 21.06 -17.17
N VAL A 647 8.35 22.11 -17.54
CA VAL A 647 7.90 22.39 -18.91
C VAL A 647 8.66 23.61 -19.45
N ASN A 648 9.85 23.36 -20.02
CA ASN A 648 10.77 24.43 -20.45
C ASN A 648 10.48 24.98 -21.87
N ARG A 649 9.81 24.20 -22.72
CA ARG A 649 9.46 24.57 -24.11
C ARG A 649 7.99 24.24 -24.38
N PRO A 650 7.05 25.13 -24.04
CA PRO A 650 5.62 24.80 -24.01
C PRO A 650 4.93 24.76 -25.38
N SER A 651 5.63 24.99 -26.50
CA SER A 651 5.03 25.58 -27.72
C SER A 651 3.75 24.90 -28.20
N ASN A 652 3.69 23.57 -28.13
CA ASN A 652 2.46 22.81 -28.41
C ASN A 652 1.81 22.23 -27.15
N PHE A 653 2.58 21.94 -26.10
CA PHE A 653 2.05 21.38 -24.85
C PHE A 653 0.83 22.16 -24.32
N VAL A 654 0.94 23.49 -24.25
CA VAL A 654 -0.14 24.31 -23.66
C VAL A 654 -1.43 24.27 -24.47
N SER A 655 -1.39 24.04 -25.78
CA SER A 655 -2.61 23.85 -26.59
C SER A 655 -3.11 22.41 -26.55
N GLU A 656 -2.20 21.44 -26.50
CA GLU A 656 -2.52 20.01 -26.51
C GLU A 656 -3.16 19.53 -25.21
N VAL A 657 -2.76 20.08 -24.06
CA VAL A 657 -3.41 19.79 -22.77
C VAL A 657 -4.90 20.08 -22.81
N GLY A 658 -5.34 21.11 -23.56
CA GLY A 658 -6.76 21.43 -23.70
C GLY A 658 -7.60 20.37 -24.41
N LYS A 659 -6.98 19.34 -25.01
CA LYS A 659 -7.68 18.18 -25.59
C LYS A 659 -7.99 17.10 -24.56
N LEU A 660 -7.37 17.16 -23.38
CA LEU A 660 -7.50 16.15 -22.32
C LEU A 660 -8.75 16.39 -21.46
N THR A 661 -9.93 16.24 -22.05
CA THR A 661 -11.21 16.57 -21.37
C THR A 661 -11.51 15.68 -20.16
N GLU A 662 -10.88 14.51 -20.06
CA GLU A 662 -10.99 13.59 -18.93
C GLU A 662 -10.05 13.92 -17.75
N LEU A 663 -9.18 14.92 -17.90
CA LEU A 663 -8.15 15.25 -16.93
C LEU A 663 -8.75 15.79 -15.62
N ARG A 664 -8.55 15.05 -14.53
CA ARG A 664 -8.96 15.41 -13.15
C ARG A 664 -7.84 16.06 -12.35
N LYS A 665 -6.58 15.75 -12.67
CA LYS A 665 -5.43 16.24 -11.92
C LYS A 665 -4.29 16.58 -12.85
N LEU A 666 -3.82 17.83 -12.74
CA LEU A 666 -2.65 18.33 -13.43
C LEU A 666 -1.69 18.90 -12.40
N ARG A 667 -0.50 18.31 -12.28
CA ARG A 667 0.57 18.85 -11.45
C ARG A 667 1.86 19.02 -12.25
N ILE A 668 2.50 20.17 -12.06
CA ILE A 668 3.83 20.50 -12.57
C ILE A 668 4.70 20.84 -11.36
N SER A 669 5.59 19.91 -10.98
CA SER A 669 6.44 20.01 -9.78
C SER A 669 7.59 21.00 -9.96
N GLY A 670 8.03 21.23 -11.20
CA GLY A 670 9.10 22.17 -11.53
C GLY A 670 8.57 23.52 -11.99
N CYS A 671 9.00 23.91 -13.19
CA CYS A 671 8.72 25.22 -13.77
C CYS A 671 7.88 25.09 -15.04
N LEU A 672 6.82 25.89 -15.18
CA LEU A 672 6.13 26.12 -16.45
C LEU A 672 6.63 27.44 -17.05
N TRP A 673 7.34 27.36 -18.18
CA TRP A 673 7.85 28.53 -18.88
C TRP A 673 6.86 28.93 -19.98
N LEU A 674 6.33 30.16 -19.93
CA LEU A 674 5.44 30.73 -20.93
C LEU A 674 6.16 31.88 -21.63
N ASN A 675 6.71 31.59 -22.81
CA ASN A 675 7.68 32.46 -23.50
C ASN A 675 7.02 33.44 -24.48
N SER A 676 5.70 33.51 -24.54
CA SER A 676 4.98 34.43 -25.43
C SER A 676 3.56 34.72 -24.96
N VAL A 677 2.99 35.86 -25.35
CA VAL A 677 1.57 36.16 -25.13
C VAL A 677 0.65 35.10 -25.74
N SER A 678 1.04 34.50 -26.87
CA SER A 678 0.28 33.41 -27.50
C SER A 678 0.26 32.14 -26.64
N SER A 679 1.38 31.76 -26.01
CA SER A 679 1.46 30.61 -25.09
C SER A 679 0.61 30.82 -23.84
N VAL A 680 0.57 32.05 -23.29
CA VAL A 680 -0.29 32.41 -22.14
C VAL A 680 -1.77 32.30 -22.51
N LYS A 681 -2.17 32.84 -23.67
CA LYS A 681 -3.55 32.73 -24.18
C LYS A 681 -3.95 31.28 -24.46
N ALA A 682 -3.05 30.50 -25.05
CA ALA A 682 -3.28 29.09 -25.34
C ALA A 682 -3.44 28.29 -24.04
N TRP A 683 -2.58 28.51 -23.04
CA TRP A 683 -2.68 27.89 -21.73
C TRP A 683 -4.02 28.22 -21.06
N ALA A 684 -4.39 29.49 -20.99
CA ALA A 684 -5.67 29.91 -20.42
C ALA A 684 -6.86 29.29 -21.19
N GLY A 685 -6.82 29.29 -22.53
CA GLY A 685 -7.84 28.68 -23.37
C GLY A 685 -7.95 27.16 -23.20
N SER A 686 -6.85 26.47 -22.92
CA SER A 686 -6.83 25.04 -22.62
C SER A 686 -7.41 24.73 -21.25
N LEU A 687 -7.08 25.52 -20.22
CA LEU A 687 -7.64 25.33 -18.88
C LEU A 687 -9.16 25.44 -18.86
N VAL A 688 -9.76 26.32 -19.67
CA VAL A 688 -11.22 26.45 -19.80
C VAL A 688 -11.88 25.18 -20.37
N LYS A 689 -11.15 24.40 -21.17
CA LYS A 689 -11.66 23.14 -21.74
C LYS A 689 -11.62 21.97 -20.76
N LEU A 690 -10.83 22.06 -19.69
CA LEU A 690 -10.65 20.99 -18.70
C LEU A 690 -11.81 20.97 -17.69
N GLN A 691 -12.99 20.52 -18.12
CA GLN A 691 -14.21 20.57 -17.29
C GLN A 691 -14.17 19.65 -16.06
N LYS A 692 -13.36 18.59 -16.08
CA LYS A 692 -13.25 17.61 -14.99
C LYS A 692 -12.10 17.88 -14.01
N ILE A 693 -11.34 18.96 -14.21
CA ILE A 693 -10.17 19.27 -13.37
C ILE A 693 -10.60 19.54 -11.92
N LYS A 694 -10.02 18.79 -10.99
CA LYS A 694 -10.22 18.94 -9.53
C LYS A 694 -8.98 19.50 -8.84
N VAL A 695 -7.80 19.17 -9.37
CA VAL A 695 -6.52 19.62 -8.82
C VAL A 695 -5.66 20.19 -9.95
N LEU A 696 -5.34 21.48 -9.83
CA LEU A 696 -4.36 22.16 -10.67
C LEU A 696 -3.26 22.70 -9.75
N ASP A 697 -2.07 22.12 -9.85
CA ASP A 697 -0.94 22.41 -8.96
C ASP A 697 0.32 22.69 -9.77
N VAL A 698 0.64 23.96 -9.99
CA VAL A 698 1.82 24.38 -10.74
C VAL A 698 2.76 25.13 -9.80
N GLN A 699 3.90 24.51 -9.50
CA GLN A 699 4.79 25.00 -8.45
C GLN A 699 5.40 26.37 -8.78
N ARG A 700 5.83 26.59 -10.03
CA ARG A 700 6.35 27.87 -10.51
C ARG A 700 5.94 28.13 -11.96
N ILE A 701 5.49 29.36 -12.24
CA ILE A 701 5.21 29.84 -13.60
C ILE A 701 6.16 31.00 -13.90
N TYR A 702 6.90 30.90 -15.00
CA TYR A 702 7.77 31.96 -15.50
C TYR A 702 7.17 32.57 -16.76
N PHE A 703 7.10 33.90 -16.78
CA PHE A 703 6.66 34.66 -17.93
C PHE A 703 7.88 35.36 -18.53
N ASP A 704 8.38 34.85 -19.65
CA ASP A 704 9.47 35.50 -20.38
C ASP A 704 8.88 36.26 -21.58
N ILE A 705 8.21 37.37 -21.29
CA ILE A 705 7.45 38.18 -22.27
C ILE A 705 8.32 39.33 -22.82
N LEU A 706 9.57 39.47 -22.37
CA LEU A 706 10.38 40.68 -22.56
C LEU A 706 11.11 40.79 -23.90
N SER A 707 10.85 39.92 -24.88
CA SER A 707 11.48 39.98 -26.22
C SER A 707 10.58 40.52 -27.34
N SER A 708 9.41 41.08 -27.02
CA SER A 708 8.46 41.55 -28.06
C SER A 708 7.75 42.88 -27.76
N CYS A 709 8.43 43.82 -27.10
CA CYS A 709 8.07 45.24 -27.12
C CYS A 709 8.98 46.02 -28.07
#